data_AF-A0A2E3QZC8-F1
#
_entry.id   AF-A0A2E3QZC8-F1
#
_cell.length_a   1.000
_cell.length_b   1.000
_cell.length_c   1.000
_cell.angle_alpha   90.00
_cell.angle_beta   90.00
_cell.angle_gamma   90.00
#
_symmetry.space_group_name_H-M   'P 1'
#
loop_
_entity.id
_entity.type
_entity.pdbx_description
1 polymer ?
#
loop_
_entity_poly.entity_id
_entity_poly.type
_entity_poly.pdbx_seq_one_letter_code
_entity_poly.pdbx_strand_id
1 'polypeptide(L)'
;MRHSLLLRPALLLLALFLTADLGLAQARLGPGLLDELGALAPGQTTTVVVTFDSEGPLTAAQRSLLTGLGITQGMTFQSLPIAGVLATPAQVASLQNTAGVVSIWPNHALTYSNADATELTGVDGARTNAQFRNLNGGLPISGRGVGMVVNDSGIEGLHPDLTYGQNLVQNVLGSTNLNAYSGLLPITYLEDQPSTDTNSGHGTHVAATVGGTGAASGGLHEGVAPGADLIGYGSGGVVLVLDGIGGIDYAMTHQFQYGIRIVTNSWGSSGDFDPADPINQSSYRAYLRNISVFFAAGNDGPGADTHNPYAQAPWVMSVAAGNKDGETLADFSSRGVDGESGTFTMFDGTTWTYRNEPVITAPGVGIISACATGSPICATGIQPDNPRYASLQGTSMATPHVAGVAALMYEADPTLTPAEVRTILEETATVLDYEAWEAGSGYVNAYAAVAVALGLDPTPYLRTIGEGEGETPLPAGVVLVDDAGDTDQAGTDILDVSFAEVDASAFTVTLRVADLDQATPSSLLAAGFQVGAMQDYGVEFDLQKADLPTVRYSLTARRTLAMVGLGTVGFDEPSFDYGVRAADGAGRGIGDVAGTWDSEAGTITWTVPVSVLTVAAPPADLTGDIDQTGRPAQAGDKLAAFVADVATSVWGGVVGLSPAQTQYDTASGTTRTTLGGDSGEEEEEEEEEQEPGESGAQVVVSVIDSGINPYHAFYHAGSEIYPTDAPSAVTPAIKEQFGIDAAHTLSLTRTGDFNADFAADAALWASVQPGEVYWVEGTNILAVSFDPGTRILMPDDEDDTHGVGTSAAVLRANPEAVMLFVEGITDASETFAFTHPSVDIVSTSYGAIGSLPLPGHINDSYTGVVTNGKLHLGAADNSPSTAIQDGTAGPWWSIGVAGYEEETSEGKQLVSGTLPDVVADFTQTLPYCASCEDGQQSVGGTSFATPRTAGTLSSILLTARREAGHLGPIADVDGVMTMAAGNGFSITNWDLRRAMEEAAYIPTLDEYDPVEGAFDTMGLPVPPAGAYALVGWGAITTDPAHGVVTEALAQLGIGDAPTRSKSVDTCEFMASVVTARHVYWDNLNVGSQSFLIGGPDDYRYCNATDGGASVFGGGAALTASEAGALSLGLPFPNPVRSQATVAFELPADGAVRLAVYDLLGREVAVLAEGVRPAGAHTARVEAGSLASGVYLVRLDAAGQALTHRMTVVR
;
A
#
# COMPACT_ATOMS: atom_id res chain seq x y z
N MET A 1 15.26 76.84 52.11
CA MET A 1 16.14 76.89 50.91
C MET A 1 15.35 76.31 49.74
N ARG A 2 15.50 76.96 48.57
CA ARG A 2 14.74 76.91 47.29
C ARG A 2 14.30 75.49 46.83
N HIS A 3 13.23 75.21 46.08
CA HIS A 3 12.08 75.87 45.42
C HIS A 3 11.20 74.67 44.94
N SER A 4 9.96 74.46 45.37
CA SER A 4 8.69 74.93 44.76
C SER A 4 8.16 74.16 43.52
N LEU A 5 6.88 73.69 43.62
CA LEU A 5 5.82 73.72 42.56
C LEU A 5 5.96 72.69 41.40
N LEU A 6 4.94 72.05 40.78
CA LEU A 6 3.49 72.22 40.64
C LEU A 6 2.85 71.00 39.88
N LEU A 7 1.51 70.88 39.97
CA LEU A 7 0.51 70.44 38.96
C LEU A 7 0.06 68.95 38.82
N ARG A 8 -1.27 68.78 39.02
CA ARG A 8 -2.26 67.71 38.67
C ARG A 8 -2.76 67.87 37.20
N PRO A 9 -3.71 67.08 36.59
CA PRO A 9 -4.28 65.72 36.85
C PRO A 9 -4.53 64.82 35.58
N ALA A 10 -5.08 63.61 35.82
CA ALA A 10 -6.11 62.86 35.05
C ALA A 10 -5.81 61.96 33.82
N LEU A 11 -6.10 60.65 34.05
CA LEU A 11 -6.70 59.57 33.23
C LEU A 11 -6.08 59.02 31.91
N LEU A 12 -5.95 57.68 31.97
CA LEU A 12 -6.03 56.60 30.95
C LEU A 12 -4.75 56.01 30.29
N LEU A 13 -4.49 54.75 30.72
CA LEU A 13 -3.94 53.54 30.05
C LEU A 13 -2.43 53.38 29.70
N LEU A 14 -1.86 52.34 30.34
CA LEU A 14 -0.91 51.30 29.89
C LEU A 14 0.55 51.27 30.43
N ALA A 15 0.89 50.07 30.97
CA ALA A 15 2.17 49.32 30.98
C ALA A 15 3.13 49.31 32.20
N LEU A 16 3.21 48.08 32.77
CA LEU A 16 4.35 47.27 33.28
C LEU A 16 5.32 47.79 34.36
N PHE A 17 5.51 47.00 35.43
CA PHE A 17 6.67 46.08 35.60
C PHE A 17 6.48 45.18 36.85
N LEU A 18 6.51 43.86 36.63
CA LEU A 18 6.62 42.78 37.64
C LEU A 18 8.11 42.46 37.90
N THR A 19 8.44 42.08 39.13
CA THR A 19 9.68 41.36 39.49
C THR A 19 9.35 39.90 39.75
N ALA A 20 9.90 38.97 38.95
CA ALA A 20 9.79 37.53 39.10
C ALA A 20 11.08 36.94 39.69
N ASP A 21 10.94 36.16 40.76
CA ASP A 21 11.92 35.16 41.21
C ASP A 21 11.88 33.98 40.22
N LEU A 22 12.95 33.81 39.43
CA LEU A 22 13.15 32.69 38.51
C LEU A 22 13.76 31.51 39.27
N GLY A 23 12.94 30.54 39.65
CA GLY A 23 13.40 29.17 39.89
C GLY A 23 13.83 28.55 38.56
N LEU A 24 15.03 27.97 38.50
CA LEU A 24 15.46 27.17 37.34
C LEU A 24 14.58 25.92 37.27
N ALA A 25 13.75 25.82 36.23
CA ALA A 25 12.97 24.61 35.97
C ALA A 25 13.92 23.47 35.58
N GLN A 26 13.86 22.35 36.32
CA GLN A 26 14.57 21.12 35.94
C GLN A 26 13.85 20.46 34.76
N ALA A 27 14.61 19.88 33.83
CA ALA A 27 14.05 19.15 32.70
C ALA A 27 13.21 17.96 33.18
N ARG A 28 12.10 17.67 32.50
CA ARG A 28 11.22 16.55 32.84
C ARG A 28 11.83 15.22 32.40
N LEU A 29 12.01 14.28 33.32
CA LEU A 29 12.41 12.92 32.98
C LEU A 29 11.19 12.09 32.55
N GLY A 30 11.34 11.29 31.49
CA GLY A 30 10.34 10.32 31.06
C GLY A 30 10.10 9.22 32.11
N PRO A 31 8.91 8.62 32.19
CA PRO A 31 8.64 7.45 33.03
C PRO A 31 9.63 6.31 32.73
N GLY A 32 10.04 5.57 33.76
CA GLY A 32 10.97 4.43 33.63
C GLY A 32 12.46 4.79 33.49
N LEU A 33 12.80 6.02 33.09
CA LEU A 33 14.21 6.42 32.92
C LEU A 33 14.99 6.46 34.23
N LEU A 34 14.36 6.85 35.34
CA LEU A 34 15.05 6.87 36.64
C LEU A 34 15.41 5.46 37.13
N ASP A 35 14.55 4.48 36.83
CA ASP A 35 14.79 3.07 37.16
C ASP A 35 15.88 2.49 36.27
N GLU A 36 15.85 2.81 34.97
CA GLU A 36 16.88 2.41 34.00
C GLU A 36 18.25 3.00 34.37
N LEU A 37 18.32 4.27 34.75
CA LEU A 37 19.56 4.91 35.21
C LEU A 37 20.04 4.36 36.56
N GLY A 38 19.11 3.99 37.44
CA GLY A 38 19.42 3.35 38.73
C GLY A 38 20.01 1.96 38.59
N ALA A 39 19.69 1.25 37.50
CA ALA A 39 20.21 -0.09 37.20
C ALA A 39 21.60 -0.07 36.51
N LEU A 40 22.07 1.08 36.02
CA LEU A 40 23.33 1.22 35.29
C LEU A 40 24.52 1.51 36.22
N ALA A 41 25.69 0.98 35.88
CA ALA A 41 26.93 1.37 36.54
C ALA A 41 27.30 2.84 36.21
N PRO A 42 28.02 3.59 37.08
CA PRO A 42 28.25 5.04 36.92
C PRO A 42 28.91 5.51 35.61
N GLY A 43 29.61 4.62 34.90
CA GLY A 43 30.25 4.90 33.61
C GLY A 43 29.56 4.24 32.41
N GLN A 44 28.46 3.52 32.64
CA GLN A 44 27.69 2.84 31.61
C GLN A 44 26.66 3.81 31.03
N THR A 45 26.60 3.90 29.71
CA THR A 45 25.67 4.79 29.00
C THR A 45 24.39 4.06 28.63
N THR A 46 23.26 4.74 28.68
CA THR A 46 22.02 4.32 28.00
C THR A 46 21.59 5.36 26.95
N THR A 47 20.68 4.96 26.06
CA THR A 47 20.16 5.80 24.99
C THR A 47 19.01 6.64 25.51
N VAL A 48 19.17 7.96 25.45
CA VAL A 48 18.16 8.92 25.89
C VAL A 48 17.87 9.94 24.80
N VAL A 49 16.61 10.37 24.70
CA VAL A 49 16.14 11.44 23.82
C VAL A 49 16.05 12.73 24.65
N VAL A 50 16.80 13.75 24.25
CA VAL A 50 16.91 15.05 24.94
C VAL A 50 16.25 16.12 24.08
N THR A 51 15.26 16.82 24.64
CA THR A 51 14.53 17.91 23.97
C THR A 51 14.89 19.24 24.58
N PHE A 52 15.13 20.26 23.75
CA PHE A 52 15.47 21.62 24.16
C PHE A 52 14.31 22.59 23.90
N ASP A 53 14.31 23.74 24.58
CA ASP A 53 13.20 24.73 24.60
C ASP A 53 13.24 25.76 23.45
N SER A 54 13.97 25.45 22.38
CA SER A 54 14.09 26.29 21.18
C SER A 54 13.21 25.77 20.04
N GLU A 55 12.89 26.59 19.05
CA GLU A 55 12.27 26.12 17.79
C GLU A 55 13.32 25.90 16.69
N GLY A 56 13.12 24.89 15.84
CA GLY A 56 14.08 24.49 14.79
C GLY A 56 15.16 23.51 15.27
N PRO A 57 16.18 23.19 14.45
CA PRO A 57 17.24 22.25 14.82
C PRO A 57 18.02 22.70 16.05
N LEU A 58 18.74 21.77 16.70
CA LEU A 58 19.65 22.13 17.79
C LEU A 58 20.58 23.29 17.36
N THR A 59 20.71 24.28 18.23
CA THR A 59 21.64 25.38 18.04
C THR A 59 23.07 24.94 18.31
N ALA A 60 24.06 25.69 17.79
CA ALA A 60 25.46 25.42 18.07
C ALA A 60 25.81 25.48 19.56
N ALA A 61 25.09 26.30 20.33
CA ALA A 61 25.24 26.40 21.79
C ALA A 61 24.75 25.12 22.49
N GLN A 62 23.60 24.56 22.09
CA GLN A 62 23.07 23.31 22.65
C GLN A 62 23.93 22.10 22.29
N ARG A 63 24.49 22.03 21.07
CA ARG A 63 25.49 21.01 20.70
C ARG A 63 26.78 21.12 21.53
N SER A 64 27.24 22.35 21.77
CA SER A 64 28.41 22.60 22.61
C SER A 64 28.15 22.25 24.07
N LEU A 65 26.89 22.38 24.52
CA LEU A 65 26.47 22.00 25.86
C LEU A 65 26.49 20.48 26.06
N LEU A 66 25.93 19.70 25.12
CA LEU A 66 25.96 18.23 25.16
C LEU A 66 27.42 17.72 25.18
N THR A 67 28.25 18.22 24.28
CA THR A 67 29.67 17.85 24.21
C THR A 67 30.47 18.30 25.44
N GLY A 68 30.15 19.48 26.01
CA GLY A 68 30.76 19.99 27.25
C GLY A 68 30.45 19.15 28.49
N LEU A 69 29.33 18.44 28.52
CA LEU A 69 28.98 17.43 29.54
C LEU A 69 29.64 16.07 29.28
N GLY A 70 30.47 15.96 28.23
CA GLY A 70 31.13 14.72 27.81
C GLY A 70 30.24 13.79 27.01
N ILE A 71 29.06 14.24 26.57
CA ILE A 71 28.14 13.47 25.72
C ILE A 71 28.54 13.74 24.28
N THR A 72 29.32 12.83 23.72
CA THR A 72 29.97 13.00 22.40
C THR A 72 29.42 12.06 21.33
N GLN A 73 28.50 11.16 21.69
CA GLN A 73 27.87 10.19 20.81
C GLN A 73 26.36 10.38 20.83
N GLY A 74 25.78 10.58 19.64
CA GLY A 74 24.36 10.82 19.45
C GLY A 74 24.07 11.42 18.07
N MET A 75 22.78 11.55 17.75
CA MET A 75 22.27 12.18 16.53
C MET A 75 21.42 13.40 16.89
N THR A 76 21.41 14.40 16.00
CA THR A 76 20.57 15.60 16.11
C THR A 76 19.72 15.74 14.86
N PHE A 77 18.52 16.28 14.98
CA PHE A 77 17.61 16.41 13.84
C PHE A 77 17.73 17.77 13.14
N GLN A 78 17.48 17.79 11.83
CA GLN A 78 17.74 18.96 10.96
C GLN A 78 16.72 20.09 11.10
N SER A 79 15.55 19.80 11.69
CA SER A 79 14.46 20.78 11.86
C SER A 79 13.88 20.84 13.27
N LEU A 80 14.37 19.99 14.20
CA LEU A 80 13.78 19.80 15.52
C LEU A 80 14.81 20.04 16.64
N PRO A 81 14.41 20.62 17.78
CA PRO A 81 15.29 20.95 18.90
C PRO A 81 15.56 19.70 19.77
N ILE A 82 15.74 18.53 19.14
CA ILE A 82 15.82 17.22 19.77
C ILE A 82 17.12 16.51 19.39
N ALA A 83 17.72 15.81 20.35
CA ALA A 83 18.89 14.96 20.15
C ALA A 83 18.71 13.59 20.79
N GLY A 84 18.99 12.52 20.05
CA GLY A 84 19.15 11.17 20.62
C GLY A 84 20.60 10.95 20.99
N VAL A 85 20.91 10.68 22.26
CA VAL A 85 22.29 10.62 22.76
C VAL A 85 22.53 9.41 23.65
N LEU A 86 23.79 8.96 23.71
CA LEU A 86 24.24 8.00 24.71
C LEU A 86 24.79 8.75 25.93
N ALA A 87 24.14 8.58 27.08
CA ALA A 87 24.49 9.31 28.30
C ALA A 87 24.58 8.39 29.51
N THR A 88 25.56 8.65 30.38
CA THR A 88 25.68 8.00 31.70
C THR A 88 24.68 8.59 32.69
N PRO A 89 24.37 7.91 33.81
CA PRO A 89 23.51 8.47 34.86
C PRO A 89 23.96 9.86 35.37
N ALA A 90 25.27 10.08 35.51
CA ALA A 90 25.81 11.38 35.91
C ALA A 90 25.60 12.47 34.85
N GLN A 91 25.66 12.09 33.58
CA GLN A 91 25.45 13.00 32.46
C GLN A 91 23.95 13.31 32.27
N VAL A 92 23.06 12.33 32.45
CA VAL A 92 21.61 12.56 32.43
C VAL A 92 21.18 13.46 33.60
N ALA A 93 21.73 13.24 34.80
CA ALA A 93 21.51 14.14 35.93
C ALA A 93 22.04 15.56 35.67
N SER A 94 23.16 15.70 34.95
CA SER A 94 23.70 17.01 34.58
C SER A 94 22.83 17.71 33.53
N LEU A 95 22.34 16.98 32.53
CA LEU A 95 21.40 17.48 31.53
C LEU A 95 20.07 17.91 32.16
N GLN A 96 19.55 17.16 33.12
CA GLN A 96 18.30 17.47 33.81
C GLN A 96 18.33 18.82 34.53
N ASN A 97 19.51 19.21 35.01
CA ASN A 97 19.73 20.46 35.73
C ASN A 97 20.20 21.61 34.84
N THR A 98 20.22 21.40 33.52
CA THR A 98 20.72 22.40 32.58
C THR A 98 19.59 23.25 32.02
N ALA A 99 19.73 24.58 32.14
CA ALA A 99 18.76 25.52 31.59
C ALA A 99 18.67 25.38 30.06
N GLY A 100 17.44 25.33 29.53
CA GLY A 100 17.15 25.15 28.11
C GLY A 100 16.87 23.71 27.68
N VAL A 101 17.02 22.73 28.58
CA VAL A 101 16.57 21.34 28.36
C VAL A 101 15.15 21.20 28.90
N VAL A 102 14.21 20.81 28.03
CA VAL A 102 12.78 20.65 28.37
C VAL A 102 12.53 19.27 28.98
N SER A 103 13.06 18.22 28.34
CA SER A 103 12.82 16.85 28.78
C SER A 103 13.92 15.88 28.36
N ILE A 104 14.01 14.76 29.07
CA ILE A 104 14.92 13.65 28.79
C ILE A 104 14.15 12.36 28.95
N TRP A 105 14.02 11.58 27.87
CA TRP A 105 13.25 10.34 27.82
C TRP A 105 14.14 9.14 27.48
N PRO A 106 13.82 7.94 27.98
CA PRO A 106 14.47 6.71 27.55
C PRO A 106 14.03 6.38 26.10
N ASN A 107 14.94 5.83 25.28
CA ASN A 107 14.61 5.42 23.91
C ASN A 107 14.03 3.99 23.88
N HIS A 108 12.74 3.84 24.22
CA HIS A 108 12.05 2.55 24.20
C HIS A 108 11.70 2.08 22.77
N ALA A 109 11.57 0.76 22.59
CA ALA A 109 10.97 0.18 21.38
C ALA A 109 9.43 0.30 21.41
N LEU A 110 8.81 0.50 20.25
CA LEU A 110 7.35 0.50 20.06
C LEU A 110 6.86 -0.88 19.61
N THR A 111 5.60 -1.22 19.89
CA THR A 111 4.98 -2.55 19.67
C THR A 111 4.18 -2.65 18.36
N TYR A 112 4.04 -3.89 17.89
CA TYR A 112 3.49 -4.29 16.59
C TYR A 112 2.03 -4.78 16.67
N SER A 113 1.19 -4.33 15.74
CA SER A 113 -0.28 -4.31 15.89
C SER A 113 -1.08 -5.31 15.03
N ASN A 114 -0.52 -6.45 14.62
CA ASN A 114 -1.32 -7.61 14.16
C ASN A 114 -1.50 -8.64 15.29
N ALA A 115 -0.47 -8.83 16.11
CA ALA A 115 -0.50 -9.72 17.27
C ALA A 115 -1.67 -9.38 18.22
N ASP A 116 -1.92 -8.09 18.47
CA ASP A 116 -3.03 -7.64 19.32
C ASP A 116 -4.40 -8.12 18.81
N ALA A 117 -4.63 -8.22 17.50
CA ALA A 117 -5.92 -8.61 16.92
C ALA A 117 -6.16 -10.14 16.99
N THR A 118 -5.12 -10.95 16.73
CA THR A 118 -5.17 -12.41 16.88
C THR A 118 -5.22 -12.84 18.34
N GLU A 119 -4.58 -12.08 19.23
CA GLU A 119 -4.65 -12.27 20.68
C GLU A 119 -6.05 -11.91 21.21
N LEU A 120 -6.56 -10.71 20.90
CA LEU A 120 -7.86 -10.21 21.36
C LEU A 120 -9.01 -11.16 21.06
N THR A 121 -8.99 -11.78 19.88
CA THR A 121 -10.06 -12.67 19.41
C THR A 121 -9.86 -14.15 19.80
N GLY A 122 -8.79 -14.46 20.54
CA GLY A 122 -8.48 -15.82 21.00
C GLY A 122 -7.95 -16.75 19.91
N VAL A 123 -7.57 -16.23 18.74
CA VAL A 123 -7.01 -17.02 17.63
C VAL A 123 -5.72 -17.71 18.04
N ASP A 124 -4.82 -17.02 18.73
CA ASP A 124 -3.57 -17.62 19.24
C ASP A 124 -3.84 -18.75 20.22
N GLY A 125 -4.83 -18.56 21.11
CA GLY A 125 -5.32 -19.59 21.99
C GLY A 125 -5.82 -20.81 21.21
N ALA A 126 -6.64 -20.60 20.17
CA ALA A 126 -7.20 -21.69 19.37
C ALA A 126 -6.11 -22.49 18.63
N ARG A 127 -5.15 -21.81 18.00
CA ARG A 127 -4.06 -22.43 17.24
C ARG A 127 -3.08 -23.21 18.12
N THR A 128 -2.81 -22.68 19.32
CA THR A 128 -1.77 -23.24 20.21
C THR A 128 -2.30 -24.24 21.24
N ASN A 129 -3.61 -24.31 21.49
CA ASN A 129 -4.20 -25.15 22.53
C ASN A 129 -3.89 -26.65 22.36
N ALA A 130 -3.39 -27.28 23.44
CA ALA A 130 -2.98 -28.68 23.42
C ALA A 130 -4.16 -29.66 23.32
N GLN A 131 -5.31 -29.34 23.90
CA GLN A 131 -6.54 -30.14 23.78
C GLN A 131 -7.09 -30.09 22.35
N PHE A 132 -7.14 -28.91 21.74
CA PHE A 132 -7.58 -28.75 20.35
C PHE A 132 -6.66 -29.53 19.41
N ARG A 133 -5.34 -29.43 19.62
CA ARG A 133 -4.34 -30.22 18.90
C ARG A 133 -4.54 -31.72 19.04
N ASN A 134 -4.84 -32.20 20.25
CA ASN A 134 -5.08 -33.62 20.50
C ASN A 134 -6.36 -34.12 19.78
N LEU A 135 -7.41 -33.30 19.76
CA LEU A 135 -8.65 -33.60 19.04
C LEU A 135 -8.46 -33.52 17.52
N ASN A 136 -7.59 -32.62 17.04
CA ASN A 136 -7.18 -32.49 15.64
C ASN A 136 -6.04 -33.47 15.26
N GLY A 137 -6.07 -34.69 15.81
CA GLY A 137 -5.14 -35.76 15.41
C GLY A 137 -3.66 -35.52 15.73
N GLY A 138 -3.35 -34.63 16.68
CA GLY A 138 -1.99 -34.26 17.09
C GLY A 138 -1.39 -33.09 16.31
N LEU A 139 -2.14 -32.44 15.42
CA LEU A 139 -1.71 -31.32 14.59
C LEU A 139 -2.35 -30.00 15.07
N PRO A 140 -1.65 -28.86 15.01
CA PRO A 140 -2.26 -27.57 15.28
C PRO A 140 -3.43 -27.30 14.33
N ILE A 141 -4.46 -26.60 14.82
CA ILE A 141 -5.53 -26.08 13.95
C ILE A 141 -4.99 -24.79 13.33
N SER A 142 -4.97 -24.72 12.00
CA SER A 142 -4.41 -23.61 11.24
C SER A 142 -5.26 -23.21 10.03
N GLY A 143 -6.40 -23.86 9.81
CA GLY A 143 -7.25 -23.75 8.63
C GLY A 143 -6.85 -24.70 7.50
N ARG A 144 -6.03 -25.71 7.78
CA ARG A 144 -5.43 -26.55 6.73
C ARG A 144 -6.45 -27.36 5.96
N GLY A 145 -6.32 -27.35 4.64
CA GLY A 145 -7.18 -28.10 3.72
C GLY A 145 -8.53 -27.42 3.48
N VAL A 146 -8.67 -26.17 3.91
CA VAL A 146 -9.83 -25.32 3.63
C VAL A 146 -9.42 -24.31 2.57
N GLY A 147 -10.03 -24.40 1.39
CA GLY A 147 -9.85 -23.45 0.32
C GLY A 147 -10.67 -22.18 0.54
N MET A 148 -10.06 -21.02 0.29
CA MET A 148 -10.73 -19.73 0.42
C MET A 148 -10.46 -18.83 -0.77
N VAL A 149 -11.54 -18.35 -1.40
CA VAL A 149 -11.43 -17.30 -2.41
C VAL A 149 -11.44 -15.93 -1.72
N VAL A 150 -10.37 -15.18 -1.93
CA VAL A 150 -10.30 -13.75 -1.63
C VAL A 150 -10.72 -13.02 -2.89
N ASN A 151 -11.97 -12.55 -2.90
CA ASN A 151 -12.58 -11.85 -4.02
C ASN A 151 -12.43 -10.35 -3.81
N ASP A 152 -11.33 -9.79 -4.31
CA ASP A 152 -10.88 -8.44 -3.99
C ASP A 152 -10.02 -7.87 -5.14
N SER A 153 -9.27 -6.78 -4.93
CA SER A 153 -8.44 -6.15 -5.97
C SER A 153 -7.40 -7.08 -6.60
N GLY A 154 -7.03 -8.14 -5.89
CA GLY A 154 -6.05 -9.15 -6.29
C GLY A 154 -5.15 -9.53 -5.12
N ILE A 155 -4.14 -10.35 -5.38
CA ILE A 155 -3.09 -10.68 -4.39
C ILE A 155 -1.70 -10.54 -5.02
N GLU A 156 -0.79 -9.88 -4.32
CA GLU A 156 0.65 -9.85 -4.61
C GLU A 156 1.31 -11.17 -4.14
N GLY A 157 1.39 -12.13 -5.05
CA GLY A 157 1.92 -13.46 -4.78
C GLY A 157 3.45 -13.54 -4.69
N LEU A 158 4.18 -12.44 -4.88
CA LEU A 158 5.62 -12.37 -4.56
C LEU A 158 5.87 -11.99 -3.09
N HIS A 159 4.84 -11.59 -2.34
CA HIS A 159 5.00 -11.29 -0.94
C HIS A 159 5.39 -12.56 -0.15
N PRO A 160 6.42 -12.53 0.73
CA PRO A 160 6.88 -13.72 1.46
C PRO A 160 5.79 -14.43 2.28
N ASP A 161 4.80 -13.68 2.76
CA ASP A 161 3.67 -14.22 3.54
C ASP A 161 2.56 -14.82 2.67
N LEU A 162 2.57 -14.58 1.37
CA LEU A 162 1.51 -14.96 0.42
C LEU A 162 2.11 -15.58 -0.85
N THR A 163 3.26 -16.25 -0.72
CA THR A 163 4.02 -16.68 -1.88
C THR A 163 3.20 -17.64 -2.75
N TYR A 164 3.01 -17.27 -4.02
CA TYR A 164 2.30 -18.09 -4.99
C TYR A 164 2.99 -19.46 -5.15
N GLY A 165 2.19 -20.53 -5.10
CA GLY A 165 2.66 -21.91 -5.06
C GLY A 165 3.01 -22.44 -3.67
N GLN A 166 2.81 -21.64 -2.61
CA GLN A 166 2.83 -22.08 -1.21
C GLN A 166 1.43 -22.02 -0.59
N ASN A 167 1.15 -21.02 0.25
CA ASN A 167 -0.14 -20.80 0.87
C ASN A 167 -1.13 -20.08 -0.06
N LEU A 168 -0.64 -19.29 -1.02
CA LEU A 168 -1.42 -18.83 -2.17
C LEU A 168 -1.39 -19.92 -3.25
N VAL A 169 -2.39 -20.79 -3.26
CA VAL A 169 -2.42 -21.98 -4.13
C VAL A 169 -2.83 -21.66 -5.56
N GLN A 170 -3.61 -20.59 -5.74
CA GLN A 170 -4.05 -20.09 -7.03
C GLN A 170 -4.21 -18.58 -6.95
N ASN A 171 -3.88 -17.88 -8.02
CA ASN A 171 -4.03 -16.44 -8.13
C ASN A 171 -4.50 -16.10 -9.55
N VAL A 172 -5.73 -15.60 -9.64
CA VAL A 172 -6.50 -15.50 -10.88
C VAL A 172 -6.91 -14.07 -11.12
N LEU A 173 -6.77 -13.62 -12.36
CA LEU A 173 -7.36 -12.38 -12.84
C LEU A 173 -8.61 -12.72 -13.67
N GLY A 174 -9.75 -12.15 -13.28
CA GLY A 174 -11.00 -12.31 -14.00
C GLY A 174 -11.12 -11.30 -15.14
N SER A 175 -11.26 -11.76 -16.39
CA SER A 175 -11.55 -10.86 -17.52
C SER A 175 -13.06 -10.67 -17.67
N THR A 176 -13.60 -9.68 -16.96
CA THR A 176 -15.04 -9.33 -16.99
C THR A 176 -15.40 -8.25 -18.00
N ASN A 177 -14.43 -7.78 -18.79
CA ASN A 177 -14.69 -6.85 -19.89
C ASN A 177 -15.56 -7.51 -20.96
N LEU A 178 -16.85 -7.18 -20.95
CA LEU A 178 -17.83 -7.70 -21.91
C LEU A 178 -17.50 -7.33 -23.37
N ASN A 179 -16.73 -6.26 -23.60
CA ASN A 179 -16.34 -5.82 -24.94
C ASN A 179 -15.18 -6.64 -25.52
N ALA A 180 -14.49 -7.45 -24.72
CA ALA A 180 -13.46 -8.39 -25.19
C ALA A 180 -14.04 -9.66 -25.85
N TYR A 181 -15.36 -9.84 -25.84
CA TYR A 181 -16.03 -11.01 -26.40
C TYR A 181 -16.75 -10.69 -27.72
N SER A 182 -16.40 -11.38 -28.81
CA SER A 182 -17.08 -11.25 -30.12
C SER A 182 -18.36 -12.11 -30.24
N GLY A 183 -18.96 -12.50 -29.11
CA GLY A 183 -20.13 -13.38 -29.01
C GLY A 183 -20.45 -13.80 -27.56
N LEU A 184 -21.53 -14.57 -27.37
CA LEU A 184 -21.86 -15.15 -26.06
C LEU A 184 -20.92 -16.33 -25.76
N LEU A 185 -19.84 -16.05 -25.04
CA LEU A 185 -18.81 -17.01 -24.65
C LEU A 185 -18.72 -17.12 -23.12
N PRO A 186 -18.26 -18.25 -22.57
CA PRO A 186 -17.97 -18.36 -21.14
C PRO A 186 -16.90 -17.35 -20.71
N ILE A 187 -16.95 -16.93 -19.44
CA ILE A 187 -15.90 -16.13 -18.82
C ILE A 187 -14.54 -16.81 -18.98
N THR A 188 -13.51 -16.03 -19.32
CA THR A 188 -12.12 -16.51 -19.40
C THR A 188 -11.34 -15.99 -18.20
N TYR A 189 -10.65 -16.90 -17.53
CA TYR A 189 -9.79 -16.62 -16.39
C TYR A 189 -8.32 -16.67 -16.81
N LEU A 190 -7.54 -15.71 -16.34
CA LEU A 190 -6.08 -15.78 -16.42
C LEU A 190 -5.57 -16.29 -15.07
N GLU A 191 -5.28 -17.59 -15.03
CA GLU A 191 -4.82 -18.30 -13.83
C GLU A 191 -3.29 -18.29 -13.71
N ASP A 192 -2.79 -18.72 -12.56
CA ASP A 192 -1.37 -18.91 -12.25
C ASP A 192 -0.54 -17.61 -12.33
N GLN A 193 -1.15 -16.49 -11.94
CA GLN A 193 -0.52 -15.18 -12.00
C GLN A 193 0.34 -14.92 -10.77
N PRO A 194 1.60 -14.49 -10.93
CA PRO A 194 2.48 -14.20 -9.79
C PRO A 194 1.94 -13.02 -8.95
N SER A 195 1.23 -12.09 -9.58
CA SER A 195 0.52 -11.01 -8.90
C SER A 195 -0.73 -10.63 -9.69
N THR A 196 -1.81 -10.35 -8.96
CA THR A 196 -3.08 -9.85 -9.53
C THR A 196 -3.52 -8.54 -8.88
N ASP A 197 -2.83 -8.08 -7.82
CA ASP A 197 -3.13 -6.84 -7.10
C ASP A 197 -2.33 -5.65 -7.68
N THR A 198 -2.66 -5.26 -8.91
CA THR A 198 -1.79 -4.38 -9.72
C THR A 198 -1.96 -2.89 -9.48
N ASN A 199 -2.92 -2.46 -8.65
CA ASN A 199 -3.28 -1.04 -8.51
C ASN A 199 -3.85 -0.63 -7.14
N SER A 200 -4.20 -1.57 -6.26
CA SER A 200 -4.84 -1.26 -4.99
C SER A 200 -3.97 -1.60 -3.80
N GLY A 201 -3.54 -2.86 -3.65
CA GLY A 201 -2.90 -3.41 -2.45
C GLY A 201 -3.88 -3.83 -1.35
N HIS A 202 -5.16 -3.54 -1.51
CA HIS A 202 -6.20 -3.87 -0.55
C HIS A 202 -6.40 -5.39 -0.44
N GLY A 203 -6.52 -6.08 -1.57
CA GLY A 203 -6.69 -7.53 -1.59
C GLY A 203 -5.51 -8.31 -1.03
N THR A 204 -4.28 -7.80 -1.21
CA THR A 204 -3.08 -8.36 -0.56
C THR A 204 -3.17 -8.27 0.97
N HIS A 205 -3.63 -7.13 1.49
CA HIS A 205 -3.81 -6.92 2.93
C HIS A 205 -4.92 -7.81 3.50
N VAL A 206 -6.05 -7.91 2.79
CA VAL A 206 -7.16 -8.81 3.11
C VAL A 206 -6.70 -10.27 3.13
N ALA A 207 -6.00 -10.73 2.09
CA ALA A 207 -5.52 -12.10 1.98
C ALA A 207 -4.55 -12.49 3.09
N ALA A 208 -3.62 -11.59 3.46
CA ALA A 208 -2.70 -11.86 4.57
C ALA A 208 -3.39 -11.83 5.94
N THR A 209 -4.45 -11.02 6.10
CA THR A 209 -5.25 -11.03 7.33
C THR A 209 -5.93 -12.38 7.54
N VAL A 210 -6.41 -13.00 6.45
CA VAL A 210 -6.91 -14.37 6.48
C VAL A 210 -5.78 -15.36 6.77
N GLY A 211 -4.78 -15.47 5.90
CA GLY A 211 -3.91 -16.65 5.82
C GLY A 211 -2.45 -16.33 5.49
N GLY A 212 -2.00 -15.12 5.77
CA GLY A 212 -0.58 -14.76 5.64
C GLY A 212 0.27 -15.56 6.63
N THR A 213 1.41 -16.08 6.20
CA THR A 213 2.24 -16.93 7.07
C THR A 213 3.10 -16.15 8.08
N GLY A 214 3.11 -14.81 8.02
CA GLY A 214 3.98 -13.98 8.84
C GLY A 214 5.48 -14.14 8.55
N ALA A 215 5.88 -14.76 7.44
CA ALA A 215 7.27 -15.09 7.14
C ALA A 215 8.20 -13.85 7.12
N ALA A 216 7.72 -12.72 6.60
CA ALA A 216 8.47 -11.46 6.54
C ALA A 216 8.59 -10.76 7.90
N SER A 217 7.91 -11.23 8.94
CA SER A 217 7.95 -10.70 10.31
C SER A 217 8.36 -11.74 11.35
N GLY A 218 8.81 -12.93 10.92
CA GLY A 218 9.16 -14.02 11.83
C GLY A 218 7.96 -14.63 12.58
N GLY A 219 6.76 -14.52 12.01
CA GLY A 219 5.49 -15.02 12.56
C GLY A 219 4.68 -13.98 13.32
N LEU A 220 5.18 -12.75 13.50
CA LEU A 220 4.51 -11.71 14.29
C LEU A 220 3.23 -11.18 13.65
N HIS A 221 3.19 -11.12 12.32
CA HIS A 221 2.03 -10.70 11.54
C HIS A 221 1.38 -11.86 10.80
N GLU A 222 1.38 -13.04 11.40
CA GLU A 222 0.67 -14.21 10.88
C GLU A 222 -0.85 -13.96 10.87
N GLY A 223 -1.51 -14.35 9.79
CA GLY A 223 -2.96 -14.29 9.66
C GLY A 223 -3.69 -15.26 10.59
N VAL A 224 -5.02 -15.21 10.54
CA VAL A 224 -5.87 -16.02 11.41
C VAL A 224 -5.77 -17.52 11.11
N ALA A 225 -5.73 -17.89 9.84
CA ALA A 225 -5.71 -19.24 9.31
C ALA A 225 -4.53 -19.44 8.33
N PRO A 226 -3.28 -19.41 8.82
CA PRO A 226 -2.07 -19.45 7.98
C PRO A 226 -1.86 -20.77 7.22
N GLY A 227 -2.60 -21.82 7.59
CA GLY A 227 -2.60 -23.10 6.88
C GLY A 227 -3.68 -23.24 5.80
N ALA A 228 -4.57 -22.25 5.65
CA ALA A 228 -5.60 -22.26 4.62
C ALA A 228 -5.02 -22.14 3.21
N ASP A 229 -5.68 -22.79 2.25
CA ASP A 229 -5.31 -22.69 0.84
C ASP A 229 -5.98 -21.42 0.27
N LEU A 230 -5.20 -20.37 0.02
CA LEU A 230 -5.70 -19.09 -0.50
C LEU A 230 -5.81 -19.12 -2.03
N ILE A 231 -6.96 -18.69 -2.54
CA ILE A 231 -7.23 -18.49 -3.96
C ILE A 231 -7.49 -16.99 -4.14
N GLY A 232 -6.56 -16.28 -4.78
CA GLY A 232 -6.77 -14.89 -5.17
C GLY A 232 -7.68 -14.81 -6.38
N TYR A 233 -8.74 -14.00 -6.30
CA TYR A 233 -9.49 -13.55 -7.46
C TYR A 233 -9.37 -12.02 -7.53
N GLY A 234 -8.55 -11.54 -8.46
CA GLY A 234 -8.36 -10.12 -8.72
C GLY A 234 -9.47 -9.56 -9.61
N SER A 235 -10.22 -8.60 -9.09
CA SER A 235 -11.26 -7.86 -9.80
C SER A 235 -10.73 -6.67 -10.59
N GLY A 236 -9.40 -6.44 -10.62
CA GLY A 236 -8.80 -5.36 -11.38
C GLY A 236 -9.20 -3.96 -10.91
N GLY A 237 -8.85 -3.58 -9.68
CA GLY A 237 -8.87 -2.20 -9.12
C GLY A 237 -10.18 -1.43 -9.02
N VAL A 238 -11.19 -1.75 -9.83
CA VAL A 238 -12.54 -1.20 -9.75
C VAL A 238 -13.46 -2.39 -9.44
N VAL A 239 -14.09 -2.38 -8.26
CA VAL A 239 -15.03 -3.43 -7.89
C VAL A 239 -16.32 -3.21 -8.68
N LEU A 240 -16.49 -3.91 -9.80
CA LEU A 240 -17.75 -3.96 -10.53
C LEU A 240 -18.56 -5.20 -10.11
N VAL A 241 -19.89 -5.11 -10.27
CA VAL A 241 -20.80 -6.23 -9.97
C VAL A 241 -20.40 -7.51 -10.72
N LEU A 242 -19.94 -7.42 -11.97
CA LEU A 242 -19.51 -8.59 -12.74
C LEU A 242 -18.25 -9.25 -12.17
N ASP A 243 -17.34 -8.48 -11.59
CA ASP A 243 -16.15 -9.02 -10.93
C ASP A 243 -16.52 -9.72 -9.62
N GLY A 244 -17.40 -9.10 -8.83
CA GLY A 244 -17.99 -9.72 -7.65
C GLY A 244 -18.64 -11.07 -7.96
N ILE A 245 -19.44 -11.13 -9.03
CA ILE A 245 -20.04 -12.39 -9.52
C ILE A 245 -18.96 -13.36 -10.02
N GLY A 246 -17.97 -12.87 -10.75
CA GLY A 246 -16.92 -13.69 -11.36
C GLY A 246 -16.09 -14.45 -10.33
N GLY A 247 -15.78 -13.83 -9.18
CA GLY A 247 -15.10 -14.49 -8.07
C GLY A 247 -15.96 -15.56 -7.39
N ILE A 248 -17.26 -15.30 -7.22
CA ILE A 248 -18.22 -16.28 -6.69
C ILE A 248 -18.42 -17.45 -7.68
N ASP A 249 -18.48 -17.17 -8.98
CA ASP A 249 -18.55 -18.20 -10.03
C ASP A 249 -17.28 -19.05 -10.08
N TYR A 250 -16.10 -18.42 -9.99
CA TYR A 250 -14.82 -19.10 -9.91
C TYR A 250 -14.77 -20.05 -8.70
N ALA A 251 -15.24 -19.57 -7.53
CA ALA A 251 -15.36 -20.38 -6.33
C ALA A 251 -16.24 -21.62 -6.52
N MET A 252 -17.40 -21.46 -7.17
CA MET A 252 -18.34 -22.57 -7.41
C MET A 252 -17.85 -23.55 -8.48
N THR A 253 -17.13 -23.07 -9.49
CA THR A 253 -16.61 -23.89 -10.60
C THR A 253 -15.38 -24.69 -10.19
N HIS A 254 -14.51 -24.12 -9.35
CA HIS A 254 -13.27 -24.74 -8.89
C HIS A 254 -13.38 -25.29 -7.45
N GLN A 255 -14.60 -25.34 -6.90
CA GLN A 255 -14.85 -25.73 -5.52
C GLN A 255 -14.12 -27.01 -5.11
N PHE A 256 -14.27 -28.08 -5.88
CA PHE A 256 -13.66 -29.37 -5.55
C PHE A 256 -12.17 -29.45 -5.90
N GLN A 257 -11.69 -28.58 -6.79
CA GLN A 257 -10.28 -28.53 -7.18
C GLN A 257 -9.42 -27.96 -6.06
N TYR A 258 -9.88 -26.89 -5.43
CA TYR A 258 -9.13 -26.21 -4.36
C TYR A 258 -9.77 -26.36 -2.98
N GLY A 259 -10.77 -27.24 -2.83
CA GLY A 259 -11.44 -27.46 -1.54
C GLY A 259 -12.15 -26.22 -1.00
N ILE A 260 -12.73 -25.39 -1.88
CA ILE A 260 -13.25 -24.07 -1.52
C ILE A 260 -14.48 -24.22 -0.61
N ARG A 261 -14.38 -23.63 0.58
CA ARG A 261 -15.46 -23.55 1.58
C ARG A 261 -15.87 -22.11 1.86
N ILE A 262 -15.02 -21.14 1.54
CA ILE A 262 -15.20 -19.75 1.93
C ILE A 262 -14.96 -18.83 0.73
N VAL A 263 -15.81 -17.80 0.59
CA VAL A 263 -15.55 -16.62 -0.24
C VAL A 263 -15.64 -15.40 0.67
N THR A 264 -14.57 -14.61 0.74
CA THR A 264 -14.55 -13.35 1.49
C THR A 264 -14.58 -12.17 0.52
N ASN A 265 -15.45 -11.20 0.80
CA ASN A 265 -15.70 -10.03 -0.04
C ASN A 265 -15.60 -8.77 0.85
N SER A 266 -14.51 -8.02 0.69
CA SER A 266 -14.24 -6.82 1.49
C SER A 266 -14.56 -5.54 0.72
N TRP A 267 -15.71 -5.52 0.05
CA TRP A 267 -16.19 -4.44 -0.80
C TRP A 267 -17.73 -4.33 -0.77
N GLY A 268 -18.25 -3.19 -1.20
CA GLY A 268 -19.67 -2.90 -1.27
C GLY A 268 -19.96 -1.40 -1.28
N SER A 269 -21.23 -1.05 -1.27
CA SER A 269 -21.74 0.31 -1.08
C SER A 269 -22.72 0.33 0.09
N SER A 270 -23.31 1.48 0.42
CA SER A 270 -24.55 1.55 1.20
C SER A 270 -25.77 1.41 0.29
N GLY A 271 -26.89 0.88 0.81
CA GLY A 271 -28.14 0.78 0.07
C GLY A 271 -29.09 -0.30 0.57
N ASP A 272 -30.26 -0.38 -0.07
CA ASP A 272 -31.33 -1.31 0.29
C ASP A 272 -31.02 -2.75 -0.16
N PHE A 273 -31.37 -3.73 0.68
CA PHE A 273 -31.33 -5.13 0.29
C PHE A 273 -32.36 -5.45 -0.81
N ASP A 274 -31.89 -5.99 -1.94
CA ASP A 274 -32.73 -6.60 -2.97
C ASP A 274 -32.36 -8.09 -3.14
N PRO A 275 -33.27 -9.05 -2.85
CA PRO A 275 -33.00 -10.47 -3.07
C PRO A 275 -32.85 -10.84 -4.55
N ALA A 276 -33.31 -10.00 -5.48
CA ALA A 276 -33.14 -10.18 -6.93
C ALA A 276 -31.79 -9.66 -7.45
N ASP A 277 -31.01 -8.95 -6.62
CA ASP A 277 -29.69 -8.44 -7.00
C ASP A 277 -28.77 -9.59 -7.49
N PRO A 278 -28.02 -9.41 -8.60
CA PRO A 278 -27.13 -10.44 -9.12
C PRO A 278 -26.10 -10.99 -8.12
N ILE A 279 -25.56 -10.15 -7.23
CA ILE A 279 -24.66 -10.58 -6.15
C ILE A 279 -25.41 -11.46 -5.17
N ASN A 280 -26.59 -11.05 -4.70
CA ASN A 280 -27.42 -11.84 -3.79
C ASN A 280 -27.88 -13.17 -4.42
N GLN A 281 -28.15 -13.17 -5.72
CA GLN A 281 -28.44 -14.37 -6.49
C GLN A 281 -27.23 -15.31 -6.57
N SER A 282 -26.03 -14.78 -6.80
CA SER A 282 -24.81 -15.57 -6.88
C SER A 282 -24.37 -16.11 -5.50
N SER A 283 -24.41 -15.28 -4.46
CA SER A 283 -24.05 -15.67 -3.08
C SER A 283 -25.00 -16.74 -2.53
N TYR A 284 -26.30 -16.68 -2.85
CA TYR A 284 -27.23 -17.74 -2.46
C TYR A 284 -26.92 -19.08 -3.14
N ARG A 285 -26.48 -19.06 -4.41
CA ARG A 285 -26.06 -20.28 -5.12
C ARG A 285 -24.79 -20.88 -4.53
N ALA A 286 -23.85 -20.04 -4.09
CA ALA A 286 -22.67 -20.48 -3.35
C ALA A 286 -23.06 -21.09 -1.99
N TYR A 287 -23.97 -20.45 -1.25
CA TYR A 287 -24.53 -20.97 0.01
C TYR A 287 -25.16 -22.37 -0.19
N LEU A 288 -25.98 -22.57 -1.22
CA LEU A 288 -26.59 -23.86 -1.54
C LEU A 288 -25.55 -24.94 -1.90
N ARG A 289 -24.34 -24.55 -2.31
CA ARG A 289 -23.19 -25.44 -2.56
C ARG A 289 -22.32 -25.64 -1.32
N ASN A 290 -22.82 -25.26 -0.14
CA ASN A 290 -22.13 -25.37 1.12
C ASN A 290 -20.88 -24.46 1.18
N ILE A 291 -20.85 -23.35 0.44
CA ILE A 291 -19.78 -22.34 0.49
C ILE A 291 -20.29 -21.18 1.36
N SER A 292 -19.55 -20.84 2.41
CA SER A 292 -19.83 -19.67 3.26
C SER A 292 -19.37 -18.40 2.58
N VAL A 293 -20.24 -17.40 2.55
CA VAL A 293 -19.97 -16.11 1.91
C VAL A 293 -19.93 -15.04 2.99
N PHE A 294 -18.83 -14.29 3.05
CA PHE A 294 -18.60 -13.22 4.01
C PHE A 294 -18.59 -11.87 3.27
N PHE A 295 -19.22 -10.86 3.87
CA PHE A 295 -19.25 -9.49 3.36
C PHE A 295 -18.97 -8.48 4.47
N ALA A 296 -18.20 -7.45 4.12
CA ALA A 296 -18.01 -6.28 4.97
C ALA A 296 -19.33 -5.50 5.13
N ALA A 297 -19.64 -5.10 6.37
CA ALA A 297 -20.86 -4.34 6.67
C ALA A 297 -20.87 -2.94 6.02
N GLY A 298 -19.71 -2.36 5.71
CA GLY A 298 -19.55 -1.02 5.14
C GLY A 298 -18.82 -0.05 6.08
N ASN A 299 -18.37 1.09 5.55
CA ASN A 299 -17.56 2.07 6.28
C ASN A 299 -18.24 3.47 6.36
N ASP A 300 -19.57 3.54 6.19
CA ASP A 300 -20.35 4.79 6.13
C ASP A 300 -20.98 5.17 7.49
N GLY A 301 -20.59 4.49 8.59
CA GLY A 301 -21.06 4.76 9.95
C GLY A 301 -20.67 6.15 10.48
N PRO A 302 -21.13 6.54 11.69
CA PRO A 302 -21.88 5.73 12.67
C PRO A 302 -23.41 5.85 12.52
N GLY A 303 -23.91 6.51 11.48
CA GLY A 303 -25.34 6.66 11.24
C GLY A 303 -26.04 5.32 10.97
N ALA A 304 -27.31 5.22 11.35
CA ALA A 304 -28.19 4.15 10.86
C ALA A 304 -28.34 4.24 9.34
N ASP A 305 -28.77 3.14 8.72
CA ASP A 305 -29.04 3.06 7.27
C ASP A 305 -27.79 3.21 6.39
N THR A 306 -26.68 2.62 6.84
CA THR A 306 -25.37 2.70 6.17
C THR A 306 -24.85 1.31 5.78
N HIS A 307 -25.63 0.26 6.05
CA HIS A 307 -25.28 -1.14 5.89
C HIS A 307 -25.23 -1.59 4.43
N ASN A 308 -24.23 -2.39 4.10
CA ASN A 308 -24.01 -2.92 2.77
C ASN A 308 -25.17 -3.82 2.29
N PRO A 309 -25.80 -3.55 1.13
CA PRO A 309 -26.95 -4.31 0.64
C PRO A 309 -26.63 -5.78 0.37
N TYR A 310 -25.36 -6.11 0.12
CA TYR A 310 -24.90 -7.49 -0.07
C TYR A 310 -24.65 -8.21 1.26
N ALA A 311 -24.33 -7.46 2.31
CA ALA A 311 -24.14 -7.97 3.66
C ALA A 311 -25.47 -8.22 4.39
N GLN A 312 -26.55 -7.54 4.00
CA GLN A 312 -27.90 -7.73 4.54
C GLN A 312 -28.54 -9.11 4.19
N ALA A 313 -27.96 -9.85 3.25
CA ALA A 313 -28.49 -11.15 2.82
C ALA A 313 -28.46 -12.18 3.98
N PRO A 314 -29.58 -12.86 4.30
CA PRO A 314 -29.67 -13.70 5.51
C PRO A 314 -28.85 -15.01 5.45
N TRP A 315 -28.28 -15.35 4.30
CA TRP A 315 -27.35 -16.49 4.13
C TRP A 315 -25.87 -16.07 4.08
N VAL A 316 -25.58 -14.76 4.15
CA VAL A 316 -24.23 -14.19 4.18
C VAL A 316 -23.84 -13.88 5.62
N MET A 317 -22.53 -13.91 5.91
CA MET A 317 -21.96 -13.38 7.14
C MET A 317 -21.62 -11.90 6.98
N SER A 318 -22.42 -11.01 7.55
CA SER A 318 -22.11 -9.57 7.61
C SER A 318 -21.19 -9.26 8.78
N VAL A 319 -20.06 -8.61 8.51
CA VAL A 319 -19.03 -8.34 9.52
C VAL A 319 -18.84 -6.83 9.74
N ALA A 320 -19.10 -6.38 10.96
CA ALA A 320 -18.85 -5.03 11.43
C ALA A 320 -17.42 -4.88 11.99
N ALA A 321 -16.93 -3.64 12.08
CA ALA A 321 -15.59 -3.32 12.54
C ALA A 321 -15.61 -2.80 13.98
N GLY A 322 -14.88 -3.46 14.86
CA GLY A 322 -14.64 -3.04 16.24
C GLY A 322 -13.24 -2.47 16.44
N ASN A 323 -13.09 -1.70 17.51
CA ASN A 323 -11.79 -1.25 18.00
C ASN A 323 -11.02 -2.41 18.65
N LYS A 324 -9.73 -2.19 18.90
CA LYS A 324 -8.84 -3.19 19.52
C LYS A 324 -8.98 -3.32 21.04
N ASP A 325 -9.92 -2.61 21.65
CA ASP A 325 -10.31 -2.83 23.05
C ASP A 325 -11.21 -4.06 23.22
N GLY A 326 -11.80 -4.57 22.12
CA GLY A 326 -12.75 -5.69 22.16
C GLY A 326 -14.11 -5.33 22.74
N GLU A 327 -14.36 -4.05 23.01
CA GLU A 327 -15.52 -3.56 23.76
C GLU A 327 -16.31 -2.51 22.96
N THR A 328 -15.66 -1.81 22.03
CA THR A 328 -16.29 -0.72 21.30
C THR A 328 -16.31 -0.93 19.79
N LEU A 329 -17.38 -0.42 19.15
CA LEU A 329 -17.53 -0.39 17.71
C LEU A 329 -16.69 0.75 17.11
N ALA A 330 -16.08 0.53 15.94
CA ALA A 330 -15.42 1.60 15.22
C ALA A 330 -16.46 2.61 14.70
N ASP A 331 -16.17 3.91 14.80
CA ASP A 331 -17.11 4.96 14.41
C ASP A 331 -17.53 4.85 12.94
N PHE A 332 -16.61 4.48 12.05
CA PHE A 332 -16.91 4.31 10.62
C PHE A 332 -17.71 3.03 10.33
N SER A 333 -17.81 2.06 11.25
CA SER A 333 -18.49 0.80 10.95
C SER A 333 -19.95 1.07 10.63
N SER A 334 -20.38 0.67 9.42
CA SER A 334 -21.76 0.79 8.99
C SER A 334 -22.72 0.02 9.90
N ARG A 335 -23.92 0.56 10.04
CA ARG A 335 -24.98 0.06 10.92
C ARG A 335 -26.26 -0.10 10.13
N GLY A 336 -27.06 -1.07 10.56
CA GLY A 336 -28.37 -1.33 10.00
C GLY A 336 -29.41 -0.32 10.45
N VAL A 337 -30.67 -0.75 10.46
CA VAL A 337 -31.82 0.07 10.88
C VAL A 337 -32.64 -0.74 11.87
N ASP A 338 -32.86 -0.15 13.05
CA ASP A 338 -33.62 -0.79 14.12
C ASP A 338 -35.00 -1.27 13.64
N GLY A 339 -35.24 -2.57 13.81
CA GLY A 339 -36.50 -3.23 13.46
C GLY A 339 -36.78 -3.39 11.97
N GLU A 340 -35.88 -2.96 11.07
CA GLU A 340 -36.08 -3.15 9.64
C GLU A 340 -35.87 -4.62 9.25
N SER A 341 -36.90 -5.19 8.63
CA SER A 341 -36.91 -6.56 8.17
C SER A 341 -37.88 -6.75 7.01
N GLY A 342 -37.63 -7.78 6.21
CA GLY A 342 -38.52 -8.15 5.11
C GLY A 342 -38.47 -9.64 4.80
N THR A 343 -39.62 -10.18 4.38
CA THR A 343 -39.75 -11.60 3.99
C THR A 343 -39.86 -11.72 2.47
N PHE A 344 -39.10 -12.64 1.90
CA PHE A 344 -39.07 -12.93 0.47
C PHE A 344 -38.89 -14.44 0.25
N THR A 345 -39.02 -14.90 -1.00
CA THR A 345 -38.86 -16.32 -1.35
C THR A 345 -37.88 -16.44 -2.50
N MET A 346 -36.87 -17.31 -2.32
CA MET A 346 -35.86 -17.57 -3.34
C MET A 346 -36.35 -18.57 -4.39
N PHE A 347 -35.58 -18.73 -5.47
CA PHE A 347 -35.97 -19.53 -6.64
C PHE A 347 -36.18 -21.02 -6.35
N ASP A 348 -35.65 -21.53 -5.23
CA ASP A 348 -35.83 -22.91 -4.75
C ASP A 348 -37.12 -23.11 -3.93
N GLY A 349 -37.87 -22.03 -3.68
CA GLY A 349 -39.08 -22.02 -2.87
C GLY A 349 -38.85 -21.81 -1.38
N THR A 350 -37.60 -21.59 -0.95
CA THR A 350 -37.27 -21.30 0.46
C THR A 350 -37.63 -19.86 0.79
N THR A 351 -38.42 -19.67 1.85
CA THR A 351 -38.79 -18.35 2.37
C THR A 351 -37.75 -17.90 3.39
N TRP A 352 -37.23 -16.69 3.19
CA TRP A 352 -36.24 -16.05 4.05
C TRP A 352 -36.80 -14.75 4.62
N THR A 353 -36.32 -14.38 5.80
CA THR A 353 -36.52 -13.05 6.39
C THR A 353 -35.15 -12.44 6.62
N TYR A 354 -34.87 -11.31 5.97
CA TYR A 354 -33.68 -10.52 6.29
C TYR A 354 -33.99 -9.59 7.47
N ARG A 355 -32.94 -9.25 8.22
CA ARG A 355 -32.93 -8.16 9.20
C ARG A 355 -31.79 -7.23 8.79
N ASN A 356 -32.04 -5.93 8.80
CA ASN A 356 -31.01 -4.96 8.48
C ASN A 356 -30.11 -4.76 9.71
N GLU A 357 -29.21 -5.72 9.94
CA GLU A 357 -28.26 -5.75 11.06
C GLU A 357 -26.98 -6.52 10.65
N PRO A 358 -25.78 -6.10 11.11
CA PRO A 358 -24.59 -6.94 11.00
C PRO A 358 -24.78 -8.27 11.74
N VAL A 359 -24.04 -9.30 11.34
CA VAL A 359 -24.09 -10.61 12.03
C VAL A 359 -23.15 -10.61 13.23
N ILE A 360 -21.93 -10.10 13.04
CA ILE A 360 -20.87 -10.15 14.07
C ILE A 360 -19.91 -8.98 13.90
N THR A 361 -19.17 -8.64 14.95
CA THR A 361 -18.12 -7.61 14.97
C THR A 361 -16.74 -8.25 15.09
N ALA A 362 -15.73 -7.71 14.42
CA ALA A 362 -14.34 -8.17 14.53
C ALA A 362 -13.33 -7.00 14.45
N PRO A 363 -12.03 -7.21 14.77
CA PRO A 363 -11.05 -6.14 14.75
C PRO A 363 -10.92 -5.53 13.34
N GLY A 364 -11.19 -4.23 13.23
CA GLY A 364 -11.16 -3.53 11.95
C GLY A 364 -10.35 -2.22 11.97
N VAL A 365 -9.73 -1.85 13.09
CA VAL A 365 -9.02 -0.56 13.22
C VAL A 365 -7.53 -0.76 13.39
N GLY A 366 -6.72 -0.21 12.48
CA GLY A 366 -5.26 -0.24 12.56
C GLY A 366 -4.66 -1.64 12.44
N ILE A 367 -5.24 -2.50 11.61
CA ILE A 367 -4.81 -3.89 11.41
C ILE A 367 -3.54 -3.88 10.54
N ILE A 368 -2.46 -4.43 11.09
CA ILE A 368 -1.21 -4.59 10.34
C ILE A 368 -1.26 -5.89 9.56
N SER A 369 -1.11 -5.82 8.25
CA SER A 369 -1.06 -7.01 7.39
C SER A 369 -0.15 -6.78 6.19
N ALA A 370 0.09 -7.84 5.41
CA ALA A 370 0.97 -7.78 4.25
C ALA A 370 0.52 -6.69 3.30
N CYS A 371 1.49 -6.07 2.66
CA CYS A 371 1.25 -4.97 1.75
C CYS A 371 1.89 -5.24 0.39
N ALA A 372 1.13 -4.95 -0.68
CA ALA A 372 1.66 -4.98 -2.03
C ALA A 372 2.69 -3.85 -2.22
N THR A 373 3.87 -4.19 -2.75
CA THR A 373 4.94 -3.20 -2.91
C THR A 373 4.53 -2.14 -3.93
N GLY A 374 4.56 -0.86 -3.55
CA GLY A 374 4.20 0.26 -4.42
C GLY A 374 2.69 0.55 -4.52
N SER A 375 1.85 -0.11 -3.71
CA SER A 375 0.41 0.13 -3.70
C SER A 375 0.04 1.49 -3.04
N PRO A 376 -0.93 2.24 -3.60
CA PRO A 376 -1.41 3.48 -3.01
C PRO A 376 -2.09 3.31 -1.64
N ILE A 377 -2.94 2.29 -1.46
CA ILE A 377 -3.67 2.12 -0.19
C ILE A 377 -2.71 1.81 0.96
N CYS A 378 -1.69 1.02 0.66
CA CYS A 378 -0.65 0.68 1.60
C CYS A 378 0.15 1.89 2.07
N ALA A 379 0.46 2.82 1.15
CA ALA A 379 1.31 3.99 1.42
C ALA A 379 0.78 4.84 2.59
N THR A 380 -0.53 4.78 2.85
CA THR A 380 -1.19 5.49 3.97
C THR A 380 -0.79 4.96 5.36
N GLY A 381 -0.27 3.73 5.45
CA GLY A 381 -0.01 3.06 6.73
C GLY A 381 1.22 2.15 6.76
N ILE A 382 2.18 2.32 5.84
CA ILE A 382 3.41 1.52 5.78
C ILE A 382 4.12 1.49 7.14
N GLN A 383 4.51 0.31 7.59
CA GLN A 383 5.27 0.15 8.82
C GLN A 383 6.73 0.61 8.64
N PRO A 384 7.23 1.58 9.43
CA PRO A 384 8.54 2.20 9.21
C PRO A 384 9.72 1.23 9.30
N ASP A 385 9.57 0.18 10.09
CA ASP A 385 10.61 -0.80 10.37
C ASP A 385 10.50 -2.05 9.47
N ASN A 386 9.34 -2.27 8.84
CA ASN A 386 9.14 -3.32 7.87
C ASN A 386 8.15 -2.88 6.76
N PRO A 387 8.64 -2.29 5.66
CA PRO A 387 7.80 -1.69 4.64
C PRO A 387 6.98 -2.70 3.81
N ARG A 388 7.13 -4.00 4.11
CA ARG A 388 6.30 -5.08 3.58
C ARG A 388 4.95 -5.19 4.27
N TYR A 389 4.74 -4.48 5.37
CA TYR A 389 3.46 -4.45 6.08
C TYR A 389 2.90 -3.03 6.12
N ALA A 390 1.57 -2.94 6.12
CA ALA A 390 0.85 -1.68 6.29
C ALA A 390 -0.27 -1.84 7.32
N SER A 391 -0.54 -0.78 8.07
CA SER A 391 -1.68 -0.67 8.98
C SER A 391 -2.86 -0.06 8.23
N LEU A 392 -3.93 -0.82 8.05
CA LEU A 392 -5.18 -0.36 7.43
C LEU A 392 -6.35 -0.48 8.40
N GLN A 393 -7.45 0.19 8.08
CA GLN A 393 -8.67 0.16 8.87
C GLN A 393 -9.91 0.10 7.96
N GLY A 394 -10.92 -0.63 8.41
CA GLY A 394 -12.17 -0.85 7.69
C GLY A 394 -12.86 -2.15 8.13
N THR A 395 -14.15 -2.24 7.86
CA THR A 395 -14.88 -3.53 7.85
C THR A 395 -14.25 -4.53 6.87
N SER A 396 -13.51 -4.02 5.87
CA SER A 396 -12.66 -4.77 4.97
C SER A 396 -11.53 -5.56 5.63
N MET A 397 -11.05 -5.14 6.81
CA MET A 397 -10.05 -5.88 7.59
C MET A 397 -10.71 -6.80 8.62
N ALA A 398 -11.89 -6.43 9.12
CA ALA A 398 -12.66 -7.26 10.05
C ALA A 398 -13.24 -8.53 9.38
N THR A 399 -13.72 -8.40 8.14
CA THR A 399 -14.31 -9.51 7.36
C THR A 399 -13.36 -10.69 7.14
N PRO A 400 -12.13 -10.50 6.61
CA PRO A 400 -11.17 -11.59 6.43
C PRO A 400 -10.75 -12.21 7.76
N HIS A 401 -10.79 -11.46 8.87
CA HIS A 401 -10.52 -12.01 10.20
C HIS A 401 -11.54 -13.11 10.55
N VAL A 402 -12.83 -12.82 10.42
CA VAL A 402 -13.92 -13.79 10.68
C VAL A 402 -13.90 -14.94 9.66
N ALA A 403 -13.59 -14.65 8.39
CA ALA A 403 -13.41 -15.68 7.38
C ALA A 403 -12.28 -16.66 7.76
N GLY A 404 -11.18 -16.16 8.32
CA GLY A 404 -10.12 -16.99 8.89
C GLY A 404 -10.60 -17.86 10.05
N VAL A 405 -11.40 -17.32 10.98
CA VAL A 405 -11.99 -18.10 12.09
C VAL A 405 -12.86 -19.23 11.56
N ALA A 406 -13.68 -18.98 10.54
CA ALA A 406 -14.48 -20.01 9.90
C ALA A 406 -13.63 -21.10 9.24
N ALA A 407 -12.45 -20.75 8.70
CA ALA A 407 -11.51 -21.75 8.18
C ALA A 407 -10.96 -22.66 9.29
N LEU A 408 -10.67 -22.11 10.48
CA LEU A 408 -10.29 -22.91 11.66
C LEU A 408 -11.44 -23.85 12.07
N MET A 409 -12.69 -23.38 12.03
CA MET A 409 -13.87 -24.19 12.32
C MET A 409 -14.08 -25.31 11.29
N TYR A 410 -13.88 -25.05 10.00
CA TYR A 410 -13.98 -26.08 8.96
C TYR A 410 -12.85 -27.12 9.01
N GLU A 411 -11.66 -26.75 9.49
CA GLU A 411 -10.64 -27.75 9.81
C GLU A 411 -11.08 -28.60 11.02
N ALA A 412 -11.60 -27.96 12.06
CA ALA A 412 -12.05 -28.63 13.29
C ALA A 412 -13.21 -29.62 13.02
N ASP A 413 -14.21 -29.21 12.25
CA ASP A 413 -15.28 -30.06 11.77
C ASP A 413 -15.61 -29.75 10.29
N PRO A 414 -15.08 -30.57 9.36
CA PRO A 414 -15.34 -30.43 7.93
C PRO A 414 -16.81 -30.65 7.52
N THR A 415 -17.66 -31.16 8.42
CA THR A 415 -19.08 -31.45 8.14
C THR A 415 -20.00 -30.26 8.37
N LEU A 416 -19.51 -29.20 9.03
CA LEU A 416 -20.28 -27.98 9.28
C LEU A 416 -20.81 -27.36 7.98
N THR A 417 -22.07 -26.94 8.04
CA THR A 417 -22.73 -26.13 7.01
C THR A 417 -22.51 -24.63 7.26
N PRO A 418 -22.66 -23.76 6.25
CA PRO A 418 -22.63 -22.31 6.43
C PRO A 418 -23.58 -21.79 7.51
N ALA A 419 -24.76 -22.40 7.62
CA ALA A 419 -25.73 -22.04 8.65
C ALA A 419 -25.25 -22.40 10.05
N GLU A 420 -24.66 -23.58 10.24
CA GLU A 420 -24.08 -23.99 11.53
C GLU A 420 -22.87 -23.14 11.90
N VAL A 421 -22.00 -22.79 10.94
CA VAL A 421 -20.89 -21.87 11.18
C VAL A 421 -21.38 -20.50 11.65
N ARG A 422 -22.41 -19.95 10.98
CA ARG A 422 -23.08 -18.71 11.41
C ARG A 422 -23.62 -18.82 12.82
N THR A 423 -24.42 -19.85 13.11
CA THR A 423 -25.00 -20.04 14.44
C THR A 423 -23.93 -20.15 15.52
N ILE A 424 -22.85 -20.92 15.29
CA ILE A 424 -21.77 -21.04 16.25
C ILE A 424 -21.09 -19.69 16.48
N LEU A 425 -20.81 -18.92 15.43
CA LEU A 425 -20.19 -17.59 15.57
C LEU A 425 -21.10 -16.61 16.31
N GLU A 426 -22.40 -16.60 16.03
CA GLU A 426 -23.39 -15.78 16.74
C GLU A 426 -23.50 -16.18 18.23
N GLU A 427 -23.56 -17.48 18.53
CA GLU A 427 -23.71 -17.99 19.90
C GLU A 427 -22.44 -17.86 20.75
N THR A 428 -21.27 -17.77 20.10
CA THR A 428 -19.99 -17.71 20.80
C THR A 428 -19.37 -16.32 20.86
N ALA A 429 -19.96 -15.33 20.18
CA ALA A 429 -19.50 -13.96 20.21
C ALA A 429 -19.50 -13.40 21.65
N THR A 430 -18.47 -12.62 21.97
CA THR A 430 -18.42 -11.80 23.17
C THR A 430 -19.42 -10.67 22.99
N VAL A 431 -20.49 -10.66 23.79
CA VAL A 431 -21.53 -9.62 23.73
C VAL A 431 -20.90 -8.24 23.84
N LEU A 432 -21.43 -7.23 23.15
CA LEU A 432 -21.03 -5.83 23.24
C LEU A 432 -22.20 -5.00 23.80
N ASP A 433 -21.91 -3.85 24.42
CA ASP A 433 -22.95 -2.91 24.91
C ASP A 433 -23.50 -2.05 23.75
N TYR A 434 -24.03 -2.72 22.74
CA TYR A 434 -24.63 -2.14 21.53
C TYR A 434 -25.89 -2.92 21.15
N GLU A 435 -26.79 -2.27 20.43
CA GLU A 435 -27.94 -2.97 19.88
C GLU A 435 -27.53 -3.86 18.69
N ALA A 436 -28.29 -4.93 18.44
CA ALA A 436 -27.97 -5.90 17.38
C ALA A 436 -27.87 -5.26 15.99
N TRP A 437 -28.69 -4.24 15.70
CA TRP A 437 -28.65 -3.50 14.44
C TRP A 437 -27.37 -2.67 14.26
N GLU A 438 -26.58 -2.46 15.32
CA GLU A 438 -25.29 -1.76 15.28
C GLU A 438 -24.10 -2.73 15.20
N ALA A 439 -24.08 -3.78 16.04
CA ALA A 439 -22.88 -4.61 16.25
C ALA A 439 -23.11 -6.14 16.06
N GLY A 440 -24.33 -6.54 15.68
CA GLY A 440 -24.71 -7.95 15.57
C GLY A 440 -24.67 -8.68 16.91
N SER A 441 -24.23 -9.94 16.91
CA SER A 441 -24.13 -10.77 18.11
C SER A 441 -23.00 -10.39 19.07
N GLY A 442 -22.13 -9.46 18.67
CA GLY A 442 -20.97 -9.02 19.46
C GLY A 442 -19.64 -9.33 18.79
N TYR A 443 -18.55 -9.24 19.56
CA TYR A 443 -17.19 -9.40 19.09
C TYR A 443 -16.82 -10.87 18.89
N VAL A 444 -16.20 -11.21 17.77
CA VAL A 444 -15.83 -12.60 17.43
C VAL A 444 -14.90 -13.22 18.47
N ASN A 445 -15.21 -14.45 18.89
CA ASN A 445 -14.41 -15.26 19.78
C ASN A 445 -14.01 -16.57 19.07
N ALA A 446 -12.83 -16.55 18.45
CA ALA A 446 -12.34 -17.67 17.66
C ALA A 446 -12.12 -18.93 18.50
N TYR A 447 -11.67 -18.75 19.74
CA TYR A 447 -11.42 -19.85 20.66
C TYR A 447 -12.72 -20.62 20.96
N ALA A 448 -13.76 -19.90 21.41
CA ALA A 448 -15.04 -20.51 21.74
C ALA A 448 -15.70 -21.15 20.50
N ALA A 449 -15.66 -20.47 19.35
CA ALA A 449 -16.20 -20.99 18.10
C ALA A 449 -15.54 -22.32 17.66
N VAL A 450 -14.20 -22.40 17.72
CA VAL A 450 -13.45 -23.63 17.42
C VAL A 450 -13.70 -24.72 18.46
N ALA A 451 -13.87 -24.36 19.74
CA ALA A 451 -14.23 -25.33 20.77
C ALA A 451 -15.58 -26.01 20.46
N VAL A 452 -16.60 -25.22 20.09
CA VAL A 452 -17.91 -25.76 19.69
C VAL A 452 -17.80 -26.63 18.45
N ALA A 453 -17.02 -26.21 17.45
CA ALA A 453 -16.77 -27.02 16.25
C ALA A 453 -16.11 -28.38 16.59
N LEU A 454 -15.25 -28.43 17.62
CA LEU A 454 -14.67 -29.67 18.13
C LEU A 454 -15.63 -30.50 19.02
N GLY A 455 -16.87 -30.06 19.20
CA GLY A 455 -17.86 -30.69 20.08
C GLY A 455 -17.60 -30.48 21.57
N LEU A 456 -16.89 -29.42 21.94
CA LEU A 456 -16.63 -29.03 23.32
C LEU A 456 -17.69 -28.04 23.82
N ASP A 457 -17.89 -28.00 25.14
CA ASP A 457 -18.74 -27.01 25.79
C ASP A 457 -18.07 -25.62 25.73
N PRO A 458 -18.71 -24.59 25.15
CA PRO A 458 -18.16 -23.24 25.08
C PRO A 458 -18.27 -22.45 26.39
N THR A 459 -19.09 -22.90 27.35
CA THR A 459 -19.40 -22.16 28.59
C THR A 459 -18.17 -21.72 29.39
N PRO A 460 -17.07 -22.50 29.48
CA PRO A 460 -15.83 -22.04 30.14
C PRO A 460 -15.07 -20.95 29.39
N TYR A 461 -15.54 -20.51 28.22
CA TYR A 461 -14.77 -19.74 27.25
C TYR A 461 -15.52 -18.52 26.67
N LEU A 462 -16.75 -18.25 27.12
CA LEU A 462 -17.51 -17.04 26.80
C LEU A 462 -17.14 -15.94 27.81
N ARG A 463 -16.58 -14.81 27.36
CA ARG A 463 -16.50 -13.60 28.18
C ARG A 463 -17.93 -13.08 28.39
N THR A 464 -18.44 -13.15 29.60
CA THR A 464 -19.57 -12.33 30.02
C THR A 464 -18.97 -10.96 30.36
N ILE A 465 -19.41 -9.86 29.73
CA ILE A 465 -18.91 -8.53 30.11
C ILE A 465 -19.24 -8.31 31.58
N GLY A 466 -18.19 -8.16 32.38
CA GLY A 466 -18.25 -7.89 33.82
C GLY A 466 -17.51 -8.90 34.68
N GLU A 467 -16.26 -9.24 34.36
CA GLU A 467 -15.31 -9.80 35.34
C GLU A 467 -13.87 -9.76 34.78
N GLY A 468 -12.92 -9.43 35.65
CA GLY A 468 -11.55 -9.06 35.31
C GLY A 468 -10.72 -10.18 34.68
N GLU A 469 -9.63 -9.77 34.03
CA GLU A 469 -8.67 -10.69 33.43
C GLU A 469 -8.02 -11.61 34.47
N GLY A 470 -8.15 -12.92 34.27
CA GLY A 470 -7.27 -13.92 34.89
C GLY A 470 -7.95 -15.03 35.67
N GLU A 471 -8.86 -15.79 35.07
CA GLU A 471 -9.34 -17.03 35.69
C GLU A 471 -8.50 -18.24 35.27
N THR A 472 -7.68 -18.73 36.19
CA THR A 472 -7.21 -20.12 36.16
C THR A 472 -8.35 -21.07 36.52
N PRO A 473 -8.48 -22.24 35.86
CA PRO A 473 -9.64 -23.11 36.02
C PRO A 473 -9.77 -23.66 37.45
N LEU A 474 -11.00 -23.63 37.99
CA LEU A 474 -11.38 -24.28 39.25
C LEU A 474 -11.28 -25.82 39.15
N PRO A 475 -11.18 -26.53 40.29
CA PRO A 475 -11.17 -27.99 40.32
C PRO A 475 -12.45 -28.57 39.69
N ALA A 476 -12.31 -29.69 38.97
CA ALA A 476 -13.41 -30.32 38.24
C ALA A 476 -14.67 -30.53 39.11
N GLY A 477 -15.77 -29.88 38.72
CA GLY A 477 -17.11 -30.07 39.30
C GLY A 477 -17.52 -29.06 40.39
N VAL A 478 -16.78 -27.95 40.57
CA VAL A 478 -17.17 -26.80 41.40
C VAL A 478 -17.47 -25.61 40.49
N VAL A 479 -18.63 -24.97 40.68
CA VAL A 479 -19.12 -23.85 39.85
C VAL A 479 -19.57 -22.71 40.77
N LEU A 480 -19.21 -21.47 40.40
CA LEU A 480 -19.76 -20.24 40.99
C LEU A 480 -21.19 -20.06 40.46
N VAL A 481 -22.16 -19.93 41.37
CA VAL A 481 -23.59 -19.98 40.98
C VAL A 481 -24.25 -18.60 40.97
N ASP A 482 -23.76 -17.66 41.79
CA ASP A 482 -24.23 -16.27 41.88
C ASP A 482 -23.24 -15.41 42.68
N ASP A 483 -22.93 -14.19 42.22
CA ASP A 483 -22.28 -13.14 43.03
C ASP A 483 -23.36 -12.15 43.47
N ALA A 484 -23.76 -12.23 44.75
CA ALA A 484 -24.91 -11.49 45.24
C ALA A 484 -24.51 -10.11 45.74
N GLY A 485 -24.18 -9.21 44.82
CA GLY A 485 -24.30 -7.75 44.95
C GLY A 485 -23.47 -7.07 46.05
N ASP A 486 -22.60 -6.17 45.63
CA ASP A 486 -21.92 -5.19 46.47
C ASP A 486 -22.90 -4.50 47.44
N THR A 487 -22.76 -4.73 48.75
CA THR A 487 -23.50 -3.96 49.75
C THR A 487 -22.85 -2.61 49.92
N ASP A 488 -23.12 -1.74 48.96
CA ASP A 488 -22.60 -0.39 48.89
C ASP A 488 -23.13 0.48 50.05
N GLN A 489 -22.27 0.75 51.03
CA GLN A 489 -22.48 1.84 52.01
C GLN A 489 -21.24 2.71 52.26
N ALA A 490 -20.20 2.65 51.43
CA ALA A 490 -19.02 3.46 51.68
C ALA A 490 -18.18 3.88 50.46
N GLY A 491 -18.63 3.67 49.22
CA GLY A 491 -17.99 4.25 48.03
C GLY A 491 -16.51 3.88 47.88
N THR A 492 -16.19 2.58 47.92
CA THR A 492 -14.85 2.05 47.66
C THR A 492 -14.98 0.78 46.83
N ASP A 493 -14.37 0.75 45.63
CA ASP A 493 -14.53 -0.35 44.67
C ASP A 493 -13.67 -1.57 45.06
N ILE A 494 -14.30 -2.74 45.11
CA ILE A 494 -13.58 -4.03 45.13
C ILE A 494 -13.06 -4.25 43.71
N LEU A 495 -11.74 -4.40 43.57
CA LEU A 495 -11.11 -4.45 42.24
C LEU A 495 -11.16 -5.84 41.61
N ASP A 496 -11.02 -6.89 42.44
CA ASP A 496 -10.88 -8.27 41.95
C ASP A 496 -11.10 -9.31 43.06
N VAL A 497 -11.63 -10.48 42.68
CA VAL A 497 -11.79 -11.67 43.53
C VAL A 497 -11.25 -12.88 42.78
N SER A 498 -10.16 -13.48 43.25
CA SER A 498 -9.52 -14.62 42.58
C SER A 498 -9.50 -15.89 43.44
N PHE A 499 -9.56 -17.03 42.77
CA PHE A 499 -9.58 -18.36 43.37
C PHE A 499 -8.39 -19.18 42.86
N ALA A 500 -7.72 -19.90 43.76
CA ALA A 500 -6.63 -20.80 43.37
C ALA A 500 -6.73 -22.14 44.10
N GLU A 501 -6.57 -23.24 43.38
CA GLU A 501 -6.46 -24.57 43.96
C GLU A 501 -5.12 -24.68 44.72
N VAL A 502 -5.19 -24.97 46.03
CA VAL A 502 -3.99 -25.29 46.80
C VAL A 502 -3.69 -26.78 46.64
N ASP A 503 -4.73 -27.62 46.80
CA ASP A 503 -4.79 -29.04 46.44
C ASP A 503 -6.25 -29.54 46.44
N ALA A 504 -6.46 -30.84 46.19
CA ALA A 504 -7.79 -31.48 46.15
C ALA A 504 -8.62 -31.35 47.46
N SER A 505 -8.04 -30.82 48.54
CA SER A 505 -8.65 -30.68 49.86
C SER A 505 -8.83 -29.23 50.35
N ALA A 506 -8.31 -28.22 49.64
CA ALA A 506 -8.48 -26.81 49.98
C ALA A 506 -8.29 -25.86 48.78
N PHE A 507 -8.97 -24.72 48.80
CA PHE A 507 -8.77 -23.63 47.84
C PHE A 507 -8.51 -22.32 48.57
N THR A 508 -7.78 -21.41 47.93
CA THR A 508 -7.59 -20.03 48.41
C THR A 508 -8.52 -19.07 47.71
N VAL A 509 -9.06 -18.14 48.47
CA VAL A 509 -9.84 -16.99 47.99
C VAL A 509 -9.04 -15.73 48.29
N THR A 510 -8.81 -14.90 47.28
CA THR A 510 -8.04 -13.66 47.40
C THR A 510 -8.90 -12.49 46.94
N LEU A 511 -9.11 -11.50 47.80
CA LEU A 511 -9.80 -10.25 47.48
C LEU A 511 -8.77 -9.14 47.29
N ARG A 512 -8.87 -8.38 46.20
CA ARG A 512 -8.07 -7.18 45.94
C ARG A 512 -8.93 -5.93 46.05
N VAL A 513 -8.47 -4.95 46.83
CA VAL A 513 -9.24 -3.74 47.14
C VAL A 513 -8.54 -2.50 46.58
N ALA A 514 -9.29 -1.56 46.01
CA ALA A 514 -8.72 -0.33 45.45
C ALA A 514 -8.05 0.55 46.52
N ASP A 515 -6.77 0.84 46.28
CA ASP A 515 -5.94 1.93 46.81
C ASP A 515 -6.41 2.56 48.15
N LEU A 516 -6.11 1.89 49.27
CA LEU A 516 -6.45 2.35 50.63
C LEU A 516 -5.62 3.56 51.12
N ASP A 517 -4.63 4.03 50.34
CA ASP A 517 -3.55 4.92 50.82
C ASP A 517 -3.64 6.40 50.38
N GLN A 518 -4.67 6.83 49.64
CA GLN A 518 -4.73 8.22 49.12
C GLN A 518 -5.67 9.19 49.89
N ALA A 519 -6.25 8.80 51.02
CA ALA A 519 -7.06 9.72 51.83
C ALA A 519 -6.18 10.60 52.73
N THR A 520 -5.74 11.77 52.24
CA THR A 520 -5.09 12.76 53.11
C THR A 520 -6.08 13.29 54.17
N PRO A 521 -5.67 13.61 55.41
CA PRO A 521 -6.56 14.05 56.50
C PRO A 521 -7.47 15.24 56.14
N SER A 522 -7.07 16.04 55.15
CA SER A 522 -7.80 17.18 54.61
C SER A 522 -9.06 16.81 53.82
N SER A 523 -9.10 15.67 53.11
CA SER A 523 -10.26 15.28 52.28
C SER A 523 -11.41 14.69 53.11
N LEU A 524 -11.10 13.95 54.19
CA LEU A 524 -12.10 13.34 55.08
C LEU A 524 -12.82 14.36 55.98
N LEU A 525 -12.15 15.45 56.36
CA LEU A 525 -12.76 16.58 57.08
C LEU A 525 -13.67 17.42 56.17
N ALA A 526 -13.37 17.51 54.87
CA ALA A 526 -14.22 18.16 53.88
C ALA A 526 -15.50 17.35 53.57
N ALA A 527 -15.45 16.02 53.73
CA ALA A 527 -16.58 15.10 53.56
C ALA A 527 -17.44 14.90 54.83
N GLY A 528 -17.05 15.46 55.98
CA GLY A 528 -17.89 15.50 57.20
C GLY A 528 -17.78 14.31 58.16
N PHE A 529 -16.77 13.44 58.04
CA PHE A 529 -16.60 12.27 58.91
C PHE A 529 -16.07 12.63 60.33
N GLN A 530 -16.62 11.97 61.37
CA GLN A 530 -16.21 12.17 62.77
C GLN A 530 -15.25 11.09 63.28
N VAL A 531 -14.37 11.47 64.23
CA VAL A 531 -13.47 10.54 64.95
C VAL A 531 -14.28 9.44 65.64
N GLY A 532 -13.99 8.18 65.30
CA GLY A 532 -14.70 6.99 65.82
C GLY A 532 -15.71 6.35 64.85
N ALA A 533 -15.78 6.79 63.59
CA ALA A 533 -16.58 6.11 62.56
C ALA A 533 -15.97 4.73 62.20
N MET A 534 -16.84 3.72 62.09
CA MET A 534 -16.52 2.34 61.70
C MET A 534 -16.88 2.15 60.22
N GLN A 535 -16.05 1.38 59.50
CA GLN A 535 -16.28 1.02 58.10
C GLN A 535 -16.24 -0.52 57.98
N ASP A 536 -17.34 -1.11 57.52
CA ASP A 536 -17.50 -2.54 57.27
C ASP A 536 -17.40 -2.77 55.76
N TYR A 537 -16.59 -3.74 55.34
CA TYR A 537 -16.44 -4.20 53.96
C TYR A 537 -16.93 -5.65 53.90
N GLY A 538 -17.73 -6.05 52.91
CA GLY A 538 -18.17 -7.43 52.82
C GLY A 538 -18.54 -7.89 51.42
N VAL A 539 -18.33 -9.19 51.19
CA VAL A 539 -18.64 -9.87 49.92
C VAL A 539 -19.41 -11.16 50.25
N GLU A 540 -20.48 -11.43 49.52
CA GLU A 540 -21.23 -12.68 49.60
C GLU A 540 -21.19 -13.44 48.28
N PHE A 541 -20.73 -14.68 48.29
CA PHE A 541 -20.70 -15.53 47.09
C PHE A 541 -21.23 -16.94 47.37
N ASP A 542 -21.81 -17.56 46.34
CA ASP A 542 -22.40 -18.90 46.39
C ASP A 542 -21.55 -19.93 45.63
N LEU A 543 -21.20 -21.02 46.31
CA LEU A 543 -20.47 -22.15 45.72
C LEU A 543 -21.33 -23.41 45.64
N GLN A 544 -21.27 -24.10 44.50
CA GLN A 544 -21.92 -25.41 44.30
C GLN A 544 -20.96 -26.45 43.74
N LYS A 545 -20.95 -27.63 44.34
CA LYS A 545 -20.29 -28.82 43.82
C LYS A 545 -21.33 -29.80 43.29
N ALA A 546 -21.05 -30.45 42.15
CA ALA A 546 -21.93 -31.47 41.60
C ALA A 546 -22.29 -32.51 42.68
N ASP A 547 -23.60 -32.75 42.84
CA ASP A 547 -24.24 -33.63 43.84
C ASP A 547 -24.36 -33.09 45.30
N LEU A 548 -24.05 -31.82 45.58
CA LEU A 548 -24.22 -31.20 46.91
C LEU A 548 -25.11 -29.93 46.88
N PRO A 549 -25.72 -29.54 48.03
CA PRO A 549 -26.46 -28.27 48.14
C PRO A 549 -25.53 -27.06 48.05
N THR A 550 -26.03 -25.95 47.50
CA THR A 550 -25.34 -24.65 47.47
C THR A 550 -25.03 -24.17 48.88
N VAL A 551 -23.81 -23.67 49.10
CA VAL A 551 -23.36 -23.10 50.39
C VAL A 551 -23.02 -21.64 50.16
N ARG A 552 -23.62 -20.75 50.97
CA ARG A 552 -23.38 -19.31 50.92
C ARG A 552 -22.27 -18.92 51.88
N TYR A 553 -21.32 -18.14 51.40
CA TYR A 553 -20.22 -17.60 52.18
C TYR A 553 -20.38 -16.09 52.29
N SER A 554 -20.27 -15.57 53.52
CA SER A 554 -20.26 -14.12 53.79
C SER A 554 -18.94 -13.75 54.43
N LEU A 555 -18.19 -12.87 53.77
CA LEU A 555 -16.91 -12.34 54.25
C LEU A 555 -17.13 -10.92 54.74
N THR A 556 -16.56 -10.58 55.90
CA THR A 556 -16.61 -9.21 56.42
C THR A 556 -15.24 -8.78 56.94
N ALA A 557 -14.78 -7.60 56.54
CA ALA A 557 -13.60 -6.92 57.07
C ALA A 557 -14.00 -5.59 57.73
N ARG A 558 -13.36 -5.24 58.84
CA ARG A 558 -13.72 -4.08 59.67
C ARG A 558 -12.54 -3.13 59.89
N ARG A 559 -12.76 -1.82 59.76
CA ARG A 559 -11.77 -0.78 60.09
C ARG A 559 -12.30 0.25 61.10
N THR A 560 -11.48 0.61 62.08
CA THR A 560 -11.80 1.62 63.10
C THR A 560 -10.79 2.78 63.06
N LEU A 561 -11.24 4.04 63.01
CA LEU A 561 -10.36 5.21 63.12
C LEU A 561 -10.14 5.64 64.59
N ALA A 562 -8.89 5.75 65.03
CA ALA A 562 -8.51 6.25 66.36
C ALA A 562 -7.63 7.53 66.29
N MET A 563 -7.71 8.39 67.31
CA MET A 563 -6.87 9.60 67.42
C MET A 563 -5.55 9.31 68.16
N VAL A 564 -4.42 9.56 67.51
CA VAL A 564 -3.08 9.41 68.12
C VAL A 564 -2.45 10.79 68.42
N GLY A 565 -2.93 11.44 69.49
CA GLY A 565 -2.21 12.55 70.15
C GLY A 565 -2.41 13.98 69.61
N LEU A 566 -2.11 14.97 70.46
CA LEU A 566 -2.41 16.40 70.25
C LEU A 566 -1.62 17.00 69.07
N GLY A 567 -2.26 17.06 67.90
CA GLY A 567 -1.85 17.91 66.77
C GLY A 567 -1.59 17.20 65.45
N THR A 568 -1.64 15.86 65.41
CA THR A 568 -1.47 15.05 64.19
C THR A 568 -2.55 13.97 64.17
N VAL A 569 -3.38 13.94 63.14
CA VAL A 569 -4.24 12.79 62.86
C VAL A 569 -3.34 11.72 62.24
N GLY A 570 -2.99 10.70 63.01
CA GLY A 570 -2.32 9.49 62.53
C GLY A 570 -3.25 8.29 62.66
N PHE A 571 -3.15 7.35 61.72
CA PHE A 571 -3.80 6.04 61.80
C PHE A 571 -2.98 5.15 62.74
N ASP A 572 -3.60 4.53 63.75
CA ASP A 572 -3.00 3.32 64.36
C ASP A 572 -3.09 2.17 63.34
N GLU A 573 -2.18 1.20 63.44
CA GLU A 573 -2.23 0.00 62.58
C GLU A 573 -3.64 -0.60 62.61
N PRO A 574 -4.26 -0.85 61.44
CA PRO A 574 -5.62 -1.34 61.38
C PRO A 574 -5.71 -2.70 62.07
N SER A 575 -6.47 -2.78 63.16
CA SER A 575 -6.92 -4.07 63.70
C SER A 575 -8.09 -4.56 62.85
N PHE A 576 -7.82 -5.48 61.93
CA PHE A 576 -8.85 -6.12 61.13
C PHE A 576 -9.37 -7.37 61.86
N ASP A 577 -10.68 -7.44 62.09
CA ASP A 577 -11.36 -8.68 62.51
C ASP A 577 -11.80 -9.42 61.24
N TYR A 578 -11.19 -10.54 60.91
CA TYR A 578 -11.52 -11.36 59.73
C TYR A 578 -12.38 -12.56 60.14
N GLY A 579 -13.58 -12.67 59.60
CA GLY A 579 -14.42 -13.86 59.78
C GLY A 579 -15.13 -14.25 58.49
N VAL A 580 -14.94 -15.49 58.05
CA VAL A 580 -15.75 -16.14 57.00
C VAL A 580 -16.92 -16.86 57.68
N ARG A 581 -18.16 -16.45 57.47
CA ARG A 581 -19.33 -17.22 57.92
C ARG A 581 -19.88 -18.05 56.78
N ALA A 582 -19.67 -19.36 56.83
CA ALA A 582 -20.36 -20.31 55.95
C ALA A 582 -21.75 -20.62 56.54
N ALA A 583 -22.83 -20.55 55.76
CA ALA A 583 -24.16 -20.96 56.19
C ALA A 583 -24.78 -21.98 55.23
N ASP A 584 -25.48 -22.99 55.77
CA ASP A 584 -26.31 -23.86 54.93
C ASP A 584 -27.44 -23.06 54.27
N GLY A 585 -28.08 -23.57 53.21
CA GLY A 585 -29.25 -22.94 52.56
C GLY A 585 -30.47 -22.71 53.47
N ALA A 586 -30.36 -22.99 54.78
CA ALA A 586 -31.33 -22.69 55.82
C ALA A 586 -30.81 -21.68 56.89
N GLY A 587 -29.63 -21.07 56.68
CA GLY A 587 -29.08 -20.00 57.51
C GLY A 587 -28.35 -20.43 58.79
N ARG A 588 -27.89 -21.68 58.91
CA ARG A 588 -27.12 -22.16 60.08
C ARG A 588 -25.60 -22.09 59.83
N GLY A 589 -24.87 -21.40 60.71
CA GLY A 589 -23.43 -21.16 60.60
C GLY A 589 -22.53 -22.39 60.80
N ILE A 590 -21.55 -22.59 59.92
CA ILE A 590 -20.70 -23.80 59.81
C ILE A 590 -19.23 -23.54 60.27
N GLY A 591 -18.88 -22.32 60.69
CA GLY A 591 -17.61 -22.00 61.37
C GLY A 591 -16.87 -20.82 60.72
N ASP A 592 -15.98 -20.18 61.50
CA ASP A 592 -15.22 -18.98 61.10
C ASP A 592 -13.81 -19.34 60.62
N VAL A 593 -13.40 -18.86 59.43
CA VAL A 593 -12.02 -18.95 58.91
C VAL A 593 -11.38 -17.56 58.90
N ALA A 594 -10.17 -17.43 59.46
CA ALA A 594 -9.44 -16.17 59.50
C ALA A 594 -8.63 -15.94 58.21
N GLY A 595 -8.62 -14.70 57.71
CA GLY A 595 -7.85 -14.30 56.53
C GLY A 595 -6.54 -13.60 56.89
N THR A 596 -5.66 -13.45 55.92
CA THR A 596 -4.38 -12.73 56.00
C THR A 596 -4.34 -11.58 55.02
N TRP A 597 -3.97 -10.39 55.49
CA TRP A 597 -3.81 -9.19 54.65
C TRP A 597 -2.36 -8.98 54.22
N ASP A 598 -2.19 -8.68 52.94
CA ASP A 598 -0.94 -8.21 52.32
C ASP A 598 -1.11 -6.74 51.91
N SER A 599 -0.43 -5.86 52.65
CA SER A 599 -0.49 -4.41 52.45
C SER A 599 0.26 -3.92 51.20
N GLU A 600 1.23 -4.67 50.68
CA GLU A 600 1.97 -4.29 49.46
C GLU A 600 1.18 -4.68 48.19
N ALA A 601 0.46 -5.79 48.25
CA ALA A 601 -0.38 -6.26 47.14
C ALA A 601 -1.81 -5.67 47.15
N GLY A 602 -2.24 -5.13 48.30
CA GLY A 602 -3.61 -4.64 48.52
C GLY A 602 -4.63 -5.78 48.59
N THR A 603 -4.23 -6.96 49.08
CA THR A 603 -5.02 -8.19 49.00
C THR A 603 -5.28 -8.85 50.35
N ILE A 604 -6.50 -9.35 50.58
CA ILE A 604 -6.83 -10.23 51.71
C ILE A 604 -7.00 -11.66 51.18
N THR A 605 -6.36 -12.64 51.81
CA THR A 605 -6.41 -14.06 51.40
C THR A 605 -6.97 -14.95 52.49
N TRP A 606 -7.85 -15.88 52.13
CA TRP A 606 -8.37 -16.94 53.01
C TRP A 606 -8.08 -18.30 52.39
N THR A 607 -7.69 -19.28 53.23
CA THR A 607 -7.59 -20.68 52.80
C THR A 607 -8.80 -21.45 53.31
N VAL A 608 -9.66 -21.89 52.40
CA VAL A 608 -10.93 -22.56 52.69
C VAL A 608 -10.79 -24.07 52.44
N PRO A 609 -10.91 -24.91 53.49
CA PRO A 609 -10.87 -26.36 53.31
C PRO A 609 -12.13 -26.87 52.59
N VAL A 610 -11.97 -27.74 51.60
CA VAL A 610 -13.07 -28.43 50.88
C VAL A 610 -13.91 -29.27 51.86
N SER A 611 -13.34 -29.69 52.99
CA SER A 611 -14.10 -30.39 54.05
C SER A 611 -15.25 -29.56 54.64
N VAL A 612 -15.20 -28.23 54.55
CA VAL A 612 -16.29 -27.34 55.01
C VAL A 612 -17.53 -27.46 54.10
N LEU A 613 -17.35 -27.82 52.82
CA LEU A 613 -18.43 -28.12 51.88
C LEU A 613 -19.12 -29.47 52.16
N THR A 614 -18.53 -30.33 53.00
CA THR A 614 -19.03 -31.70 53.25
C THR A 614 -19.84 -31.87 54.54
N VAL A 615 -20.05 -30.83 55.33
CA VAL A 615 -20.80 -30.94 56.60
C VAL A 615 -22.29 -30.66 56.40
N ALA A 616 -22.97 -31.55 55.68
CA ALA A 616 -24.42 -31.71 55.78
C ALA A 616 -24.86 -33.16 55.48
N ALA A 617 -24.16 -34.13 56.06
CA ALA A 617 -24.71 -35.48 56.27
C ALA A 617 -24.33 -35.97 57.68
N PRO A 618 -25.29 -36.13 58.62
CA PRO A 618 -25.00 -36.69 59.94
C PRO A 618 -25.04 -38.25 59.90
N PRO A 619 -24.47 -38.99 60.88
CA PRO A 619 -23.05 -39.32 61.02
C PRO A 619 -22.77 -40.84 61.22
N ALA A 620 -21.51 -41.28 61.10
CA ALA A 620 -20.92 -42.47 61.75
C ALA A 620 -19.39 -42.39 61.54
N ASP A 621 -18.45 -42.70 62.43
CA ASP A 621 -18.38 -43.22 63.80
C ASP A 621 -16.85 -43.22 64.13
N LEU A 622 -16.53 -42.69 65.32
CA LEU A 622 -15.45 -42.96 66.28
C LEU A 622 -13.95 -43.16 65.89
N THR A 623 -13.14 -42.50 66.74
CA THR A 623 -11.88 -42.97 67.39
C THR A 623 -10.61 -43.07 66.53
N GLY A 624 -9.42 -42.67 66.98
CA GLY A 624 -8.93 -42.19 68.27
C GLY A 624 -7.39 -42.20 68.27
N ASP A 625 -6.81 -41.13 68.80
CA ASP A 625 -5.96 -41.16 69.98
C ASP A 625 -4.53 -41.80 69.95
N ILE A 626 -3.58 -40.96 70.38
CA ILE A 626 -2.38 -41.22 71.20
C ILE A 626 -0.99 -41.36 70.53
N ASP A 627 -0.07 -40.79 71.32
CA ASP A 627 1.27 -40.26 71.17
C ASP A 627 2.42 -41.29 71.33
N GLN A 628 3.54 -40.84 71.94
CA GLN A 628 4.25 -41.59 73.01
C GLN A 628 5.72 -41.96 72.80
N THR A 629 6.48 -41.10 72.11
CA THR A 629 7.92 -40.95 72.39
C THR A 629 8.33 -39.51 72.73
N GLY A 630 7.42 -38.75 73.36
CA GLY A 630 7.63 -37.36 73.70
C GLY A 630 9.06 -37.01 74.13
N ARG A 631 9.69 -36.07 73.41
CA ARG A 631 10.55 -34.97 73.91
C ARG A 631 11.13 -34.09 72.76
N PRO A 632 11.60 -32.86 73.07
CA PRO A 632 11.33 -31.63 72.32
C PRO A 632 12.61 -30.83 71.95
N ALA A 633 12.48 -29.65 71.33
CA ALA A 633 13.29 -28.41 71.52
C ALA A 633 13.17 -27.51 70.26
N GLN A 634 12.56 -26.32 70.33
CA GLN A 634 13.11 -25.02 70.76
C GLN A 634 14.15 -24.36 69.84
N ALA A 635 13.67 -23.28 69.19
CA ALA A 635 14.20 -21.91 69.15
C ALA A 635 15.51 -21.58 68.38
N GLY A 636 15.37 -20.68 67.40
CA GLY A 636 15.99 -19.35 67.50
C GLY A 636 17.20 -19.02 66.61
N ASP A 637 16.90 -18.30 65.52
CA ASP A 637 17.58 -17.13 64.95
C ASP A 637 18.96 -17.17 64.22
N LYS A 638 18.86 -16.67 62.97
CA LYS A 638 19.61 -15.58 62.29
C LYS A 638 21.11 -15.71 61.94
N LEU A 639 21.31 -15.64 60.63
CA LEU A 639 22.05 -14.61 59.86
C LEU A 639 23.57 -14.46 60.04
N ALA A 640 24.24 -14.77 58.93
CA ALA A 640 25.46 -14.17 58.37
C ALA A 640 26.74 -14.11 59.24
N ALA A 641 27.83 -14.67 58.71
CA ALA A 641 28.75 -13.92 57.85
C ALA A 641 30.05 -14.70 57.59
N PHE A 642 30.73 -14.25 56.53
CA PHE A 642 32.18 -14.24 56.35
C PHE A 642 32.77 -15.41 55.52
N VAL A 643 32.92 -15.26 54.20
CA VAL A 643 33.99 -14.52 53.46
C VAL A 643 35.29 -15.34 53.33
N ALA A 644 35.88 -15.22 52.12
CA ALA A 644 37.22 -15.64 51.67
C ALA A 644 37.22 -17.03 50.98
N ASP A 645 37.84 -17.26 49.81
CA ASP A 645 38.79 -16.46 49.03
C ASP A 645 39.08 -17.14 47.66
N VAL A 646 39.47 -16.33 46.68
CA VAL A 646 40.51 -16.58 45.63
C VAL A 646 40.26 -17.53 44.42
N ALA A 647 39.94 -16.87 43.30
CA ALA A 647 40.75 -16.63 42.09
C ALA A 647 41.21 -17.75 41.11
N THR A 648 40.77 -17.54 39.86
CA THR A 648 41.52 -17.47 38.56
C THR A 648 41.90 -18.72 37.73
N SER A 649 41.42 -18.62 36.46
CA SER A 649 42.08 -18.90 35.16
C SER A 649 42.18 -20.37 34.68
N VAL A 650 41.95 -20.69 33.39
CA VAL A 650 42.90 -20.48 32.27
C VAL A 650 42.30 -20.90 30.90
N TRP A 651 42.42 -19.99 29.90
CA TRP A 651 42.72 -20.13 28.44
C TRP A 651 41.66 -20.66 27.45
N GLY A 652 41.55 -20.18 26.20
CA GLY A 652 42.34 -19.24 25.36
C GLY A 652 42.12 -19.61 23.87
N GLY A 653 41.81 -18.69 22.95
CA GLY A 653 42.74 -17.89 22.13
C GLY A 653 42.17 -17.71 20.69
N VAL A 654 42.55 -16.80 19.80
CA VAL A 654 43.64 -15.79 19.70
C VAL A 654 43.38 -14.90 18.45
N VAL A 655 43.41 -13.56 18.63
CA VAL A 655 44.11 -12.46 17.88
C VAL A 655 43.82 -12.22 16.38
N GLY A 656 43.75 -11.02 15.78
CA GLY A 656 44.06 -9.58 16.04
C GLY A 656 44.12 -8.87 14.65
N LEU A 657 43.91 -7.57 14.40
CA LEU A 657 44.62 -6.35 14.80
C LEU A 657 43.90 -5.12 14.16
N SER A 658 43.97 -3.96 14.81
CA SER A 658 43.67 -2.60 14.29
C SER A 658 44.98 -1.92 13.80
N PRO A 659 45.14 -0.58 13.65
CA PRO A 659 44.28 0.56 13.23
C PRO A 659 45.03 1.55 12.26
N ALA A 660 44.35 2.58 11.71
CA ALA A 660 44.87 3.96 11.49
C ALA A 660 43.77 4.82 10.83
N GLN A 661 43.24 5.88 11.47
CA GLN A 661 43.73 7.28 11.44
C GLN A 661 43.88 7.82 9.99
N THR A 662 43.38 8.99 9.59
CA THR A 662 43.57 10.29 10.25
C THR A 662 42.71 11.40 9.61
N GLN A 663 42.18 12.28 10.46
CA GLN A 663 42.07 13.75 10.37
C GLN A 663 41.52 14.51 9.14
N TYR A 664 40.46 15.27 9.47
CA TYR A 664 40.16 16.62 9.00
C TYR A 664 41.36 17.58 9.01
N ASP A 665 41.37 18.51 8.05
CA ASP A 665 41.74 19.89 8.36
C ASP A 665 40.87 20.88 7.57
N THR A 666 40.50 21.96 8.24
CA THR A 666 39.70 23.09 7.77
C THR A 666 40.58 24.33 7.82
N ALA A 667 40.58 25.19 6.80
CA ALA A 667 40.56 26.64 7.00
C ALA A 667 40.52 27.48 5.71
N SER A 668 39.49 28.33 5.66
CA SER A 668 39.52 29.77 5.36
C SER A 668 39.87 30.31 3.95
N GLY A 669 38.92 31.09 3.41
CA GLY A 669 39.16 32.53 3.28
C GLY A 669 39.21 33.13 1.86
N THR A 670 38.05 33.57 1.36
CA THR A 670 37.77 34.81 0.58
C THR A 670 38.88 35.43 -0.28
N THR A 671 38.63 35.69 -1.57
CA THR A 671 38.31 37.04 -2.12
C THR A 671 37.94 37.02 -3.61
N ARG A 672 37.08 37.97 -3.98
CA ARG A 672 36.61 38.34 -5.32
C ARG A 672 37.71 39.10 -6.08
N THR A 673 37.90 38.88 -7.38
CA THR A 673 38.57 39.85 -8.28
C THR A 673 38.00 39.73 -9.69
N THR A 674 37.36 40.80 -10.15
CA THR A 674 37.15 41.13 -11.57
C THR A 674 38.41 41.80 -12.12
N LEU A 675 38.83 41.47 -13.34
CA LEU A 675 39.62 42.34 -14.22
C LEU A 675 39.40 41.89 -15.68
N GLY A 676 38.79 42.76 -16.47
CA GLY A 676 38.87 42.72 -17.94
C GLY A 676 40.14 43.41 -18.44
N GLY A 677 40.51 43.14 -19.69
CA GLY A 677 41.65 43.78 -20.35
C GLY A 677 41.84 43.26 -21.78
N ASP A 678 41.36 44.06 -22.72
CA ASP A 678 41.43 44.03 -24.18
C ASP A 678 42.86 44.23 -24.74
N SER A 679 43.16 43.58 -25.88
CA SER A 679 44.03 44.12 -26.94
C SER A 679 43.82 43.32 -28.23
N GLY A 680 43.22 43.94 -29.24
CA GLY A 680 43.06 43.40 -30.59
C GLY A 680 44.33 43.41 -31.44
N GLU A 681 44.29 42.63 -32.52
CA GLU A 681 44.93 42.91 -33.80
C GLU A 681 44.01 42.35 -34.90
N GLU A 682 43.78 43.19 -35.91
CA GLU A 682 42.84 43.09 -37.02
C GLU A 682 43.33 42.11 -38.10
N GLU A 683 42.45 41.27 -38.65
CA GLU A 683 42.47 40.90 -40.07
C GLU A 683 41.02 40.91 -40.59
N GLU A 684 40.77 41.74 -41.60
CA GLU A 684 39.49 42.01 -42.27
C GLU A 684 39.14 40.96 -43.35
N GLU A 685 37.87 40.99 -43.77
CA GLU A 685 37.26 40.45 -45.01
C GLU A 685 36.90 38.95 -44.98
N GLU A 686 35.66 38.48 -45.23
CA GLU A 686 34.52 39.01 -45.99
C GLU A 686 33.18 38.60 -45.30
N GLU A 687 32.24 39.54 -45.18
CA GLU A 687 30.83 39.26 -44.87
C GLU A 687 30.13 38.76 -46.16
N GLU A 688 29.78 37.47 -46.21
CA GLU A 688 28.66 37.02 -47.05
C GLU A 688 27.36 37.19 -46.26
N GLU A 689 26.52 38.12 -46.73
CA GLU A 689 25.09 38.17 -46.37
C GLU A 689 24.44 36.82 -46.72
N GLN A 690 24.25 35.94 -45.73
CA GLN A 690 23.31 34.83 -45.85
C GLN A 690 21.90 35.36 -45.56
N GLU A 691 21.03 35.26 -46.58
CA GLU A 691 19.60 35.54 -46.42
C GLU A 691 18.98 34.63 -45.34
N PRO A 692 18.11 35.16 -44.47
CA PRO A 692 17.48 34.35 -43.42
C PRO A 692 16.31 33.57 -44.02
N GLY A 693 16.51 32.27 -44.25
CA GLY A 693 15.41 31.36 -44.58
C GLY A 693 15.82 30.10 -45.33
N GLU A 694 16.56 29.18 -44.72
CA GLU A 694 16.69 27.81 -45.25
C GLU A 694 16.94 26.79 -44.13
N SER A 695 15.87 26.35 -43.47
CA SER A 695 15.79 24.99 -42.91
C SER A 695 14.47 24.40 -43.40
N GLY A 696 14.51 23.70 -44.54
CA GLY A 696 13.33 23.07 -45.14
C GLY A 696 12.79 21.83 -44.42
N ALA A 697 13.34 21.48 -43.25
CA ALA A 697 12.86 20.36 -42.42
C ALA A 697 11.48 20.68 -41.82
N GLN A 698 10.57 19.72 -41.89
CA GLN A 698 9.19 19.83 -41.39
C GLN A 698 8.89 18.63 -40.49
N VAL A 699 7.94 18.78 -39.57
CA VAL A 699 7.34 17.66 -38.81
C VAL A 699 5.83 17.88 -38.78
N VAL A 700 5.06 16.86 -39.15
CA VAL A 700 3.59 16.90 -39.13
C VAL A 700 3.07 16.14 -37.92
N VAL A 701 2.33 16.86 -37.07
CA VAL A 701 1.64 16.29 -35.90
C VAL A 701 0.15 16.28 -36.18
N SER A 702 -0.47 15.09 -36.12
CA SER A 702 -1.91 14.90 -36.28
C SER A 702 -2.60 14.84 -34.93
N VAL A 703 -3.69 15.60 -34.77
CA VAL A 703 -4.62 15.50 -33.63
C VAL A 703 -5.99 15.16 -34.21
N ILE A 704 -6.64 14.16 -33.61
CA ILE A 704 -7.99 13.74 -33.98
C ILE A 704 -8.94 14.20 -32.88
N ASP A 705 -9.93 15.02 -33.22
CA ASP A 705 -10.81 15.68 -32.24
C ASP A 705 -12.15 16.13 -32.86
N SER A 706 -13.03 16.77 -32.10
CA SER A 706 -14.40 17.09 -32.52
C SER A 706 -14.57 18.38 -33.34
N GLY A 707 -13.74 19.40 -33.15
CA GLY A 707 -13.78 20.65 -33.92
C GLY A 707 -12.67 21.64 -33.56
N ILE A 708 -12.27 22.51 -34.50
CA ILE A 708 -11.24 23.55 -34.28
C ILE A 708 -11.77 24.95 -34.57
N ASN A 709 -11.29 25.96 -33.84
CA ASN A 709 -11.60 27.37 -34.09
C ASN A 709 -10.36 28.09 -34.68
N PRO A 710 -10.18 28.12 -36.01
CA PRO A 710 -9.01 28.70 -36.64
C PRO A 710 -8.98 30.25 -36.66
N TYR A 711 -10.07 30.92 -36.25
CA TYR A 711 -10.12 32.38 -36.11
C TYR A 711 -9.29 32.88 -34.93
N HIS A 712 -9.06 32.00 -33.95
CA HIS A 712 -8.41 32.36 -32.69
C HIS A 712 -7.00 32.92 -32.91
N ALA A 713 -6.71 34.07 -32.31
CA ALA A 713 -5.50 34.83 -32.53
C ALA A 713 -4.22 34.08 -32.14
N PHE A 714 -4.32 33.08 -31.26
CA PHE A 714 -3.23 32.20 -30.88
C PHE A 714 -2.47 31.61 -32.08
N TYR A 715 -3.17 31.27 -33.17
CA TYR A 715 -2.60 30.61 -34.35
C TYR A 715 -1.91 31.54 -35.35
N HIS A 716 -1.93 32.84 -35.11
CA HIS A 716 -1.55 33.85 -36.10
C HIS A 716 -0.44 34.76 -35.59
N ALA A 717 0.15 35.54 -36.50
CA ALA A 717 1.13 36.56 -36.15
C ALA A 717 0.58 37.55 -35.10
N GLY A 718 1.44 37.94 -34.15
CA GLY A 718 1.11 38.79 -33.01
C GLY A 718 0.59 38.02 -31.78
N SER A 719 0.60 36.69 -31.81
CA SER A 719 0.28 35.86 -30.65
C SER A 719 1.50 35.64 -29.74
N GLU A 720 1.28 34.98 -28.59
CA GLU A 720 2.37 34.64 -27.67
C GLU A 720 3.39 33.64 -28.25
N ILE A 721 2.94 32.74 -29.13
CA ILE A 721 3.80 31.76 -29.80
C ILE A 721 4.34 32.27 -31.15
N TYR A 722 3.77 33.36 -31.69
CA TYR A 722 4.21 34.03 -32.93
C TYR A 722 4.29 35.56 -32.74
N PRO A 723 5.19 36.07 -31.88
CA PRO A 723 5.17 37.48 -31.48
C PRO A 723 5.58 38.46 -32.60
N THR A 724 6.36 38.01 -33.58
CA THR A 724 6.90 38.85 -34.66
C THR A 724 6.40 38.43 -36.03
N ASP A 725 6.73 37.21 -36.44
CA ASP A 725 6.55 36.72 -37.80
C ASP A 725 5.35 35.78 -37.89
N ALA A 726 4.74 35.71 -39.07
CA ALA A 726 3.67 34.76 -39.32
C ALA A 726 4.22 33.32 -39.32
N PRO A 727 3.41 32.35 -38.86
CA PRO A 727 3.72 30.93 -39.01
C PRO A 727 4.06 30.56 -40.46
N SER A 728 5.08 29.73 -40.65
CA SER A 728 5.63 29.42 -41.99
C SER A 728 5.94 27.94 -42.23
N ALA A 729 5.52 27.05 -41.34
CA ALA A 729 5.81 25.61 -41.46
C ALA A 729 5.07 24.95 -42.64
N VAL A 730 3.92 25.50 -43.07
CA VAL A 730 3.19 25.02 -44.25
C VAL A 730 3.82 25.57 -45.53
N THR A 731 4.88 24.91 -45.96
CA THR A 731 5.64 25.25 -47.18
C THR A 731 4.93 24.80 -48.46
N PRO A 732 5.38 25.23 -49.66
CA PRO A 732 4.88 24.68 -50.92
C PRO A 732 4.99 23.14 -51.02
N ALA A 733 6.01 22.54 -50.39
CA ALA A 733 6.18 21.09 -50.35
C ALA A 733 5.09 20.40 -49.51
N ILE A 734 4.73 20.97 -48.35
CA ILE A 734 3.60 20.48 -47.54
C ILE A 734 2.30 20.59 -48.34
N LYS A 735 2.07 21.73 -49.01
CA LYS A 735 0.88 21.93 -49.83
C LYS A 735 0.79 20.87 -50.94
N GLU A 736 1.88 20.56 -51.62
CA GLU A 736 1.92 19.51 -52.63
C GLU A 736 1.64 18.12 -52.01
N GLN A 737 2.23 17.80 -50.86
CA GLN A 737 2.05 16.53 -50.16
C GLN A 737 0.59 16.26 -49.76
N PHE A 738 -0.15 17.31 -49.38
CA PHE A 738 -1.55 17.22 -48.97
C PHE A 738 -2.55 17.62 -50.08
N GLY A 739 -2.06 17.89 -51.30
CA GLY A 739 -2.92 18.23 -52.45
C GLY A 739 -3.60 19.61 -52.34
N ILE A 740 -3.01 20.54 -51.59
CA ILE A 740 -3.58 21.86 -51.31
C ILE A 740 -3.33 22.80 -52.47
N ASP A 741 -4.40 23.12 -53.20
CA ASP A 741 -4.43 24.15 -54.22
C ASP A 741 -5.19 25.41 -53.75
N ALA A 742 -5.46 26.33 -54.67
CA ALA A 742 -6.17 27.57 -54.34
C ALA A 742 -7.63 27.34 -53.86
N ALA A 743 -8.26 26.21 -54.22
CA ALA A 743 -9.60 25.87 -53.74
C ALA A 743 -9.58 25.27 -52.32
N HIS A 744 -8.44 24.73 -51.90
CA HIS A 744 -8.22 24.14 -50.58
C HIS A 744 -7.49 25.10 -49.61
N THR A 745 -7.44 26.39 -49.95
CA THR A 745 -6.84 27.43 -49.10
C THR A 745 -7.95 28.27 -48.47
N LEU A 746 -8.00 28.29 -47.13
CA LEU A 746 -8.99 29.03 -46.34
C LEU A 746 -8.39 30.35 -45.85
N SER A 747 -8.71 31.44 -46.55
CA SER A 747 -8.33 32.81 -46.17
C SER A 747 -9.43 33.46 -45.32
N LEU A 748 -9.29 33.37 -44.00
CA LEU A 748 -10.31 33.83 -43.05
C LEU A 748 -10.30 35.36 -42.88
N THR A 749 -11.49 35.95 -42.75
CA THR A 749 -11.65 37.35 -42.35
C THR A 749 -11.36 37.47 -40.85
N ARG A 750 -10.54 38.45 -40.43
CA ARG A 750 -10.16 38.64 -39.02
C ARG A 750 -10.17 40.13 -38.65
N THR A 751 -11.32 40.62 -38.22
CA THR A 751 -11.53 42.03 -37.82
C THR A 751 -11.58 42.21 -36.30
N GLY A 752 -11.53 41.13 -35.52
CA GLY A 752 -11.70 41.15 -34.06
C GLY A 752 -13.15 40.95 -33.61
N ASP A 753 -14.06 40.56 -34.52
CA ASP A 753 -15.46 40.29 -34.23
C ASP A 753 -15.86 38.96 -34.89
N PHE A 754 -15.72 37.88 -34.13
CA PHE A 754 -15.98 36.50 -34.58
C PHE A 754 -17.32 36.37 -35.32
N ASN A 755 -18.40 36.97 -34.81
CA ASN A 755 -19.72 36.82 -35.43
C ASN A 755 -19.81 37.53 -36.79
N ALA A 756 -19.16 38.69 -36.92
CA ALA A 756 -19.09 39.41 -38.19
C ALA A 756 -18.18 38.70 -39.20
N ASP A 757 -17.04 38.19 -38.71
CA ASP A 757 -16.02 37.52 -39.50
C ASP A 757 -16.52 36.15 -40.02
N PHE A 758 -17.09 35.32 -39.14
CA PHE A 758 -17.72 34.05 -39.51
C PHE A 758 -18.89 34.24 -40.51
N ALA A 759 -19.70 35.30 -40.33
CA ALA A 759 -20.76 35.62 -41.28
C ALA A 759 -20.23 36.10 -42.65
N ALA A 760 -19.10 36.82 -42.67
CA ALA A 760 -18.45 37.25 -43.91
C ALA A 760 -17.88 36.05 -44.69
N ASP A 761 -17.40 35.03 -43.98
CA ASP A 761 -16.77 33.83 -44.56
C ASP A 761 -17.78 32.71 -44.86
N ALA A 762 -19.08 32.94 -44.74
CA ALA A 762 -20.11 31.90 -44.92
C ALA A 762 -20.01 31.15 -46.27
N ALA A 763 -19.58 31.82 -47.34
CA ALA A 763 -19.38 31.19 -48.65
C ALA A 763 -18.13 30.29 -48.70
N LEU A 764 -17.10 30.63 -47.92
CA LEU A 764 -15.88 29.84 -47.76
C LEU A 764 -16.19 28.55 -47.02
N TRP A 765 -16.85 28.63 -45.85
CA TRP A 765 -17.26 27.46 -45.08
C TRP A 765 -18.21 26.55 -45.84
N ALA A 766 -19.12 27.10 -46.65
CA ALA A 766 -20.00 26.31 -47.51
C ALA A 766 -19.27 25.54 -48.65
N SER A 767 -18.00 25.87 -48.91
CA SER A 767 -17.20 25.19 -49.95
C SER A 767 -16.42 23.98 -49.44
N VAL A 768 -16.17 23.91 -48.12
CA VAL A 768 -15.44 22.80 -47.47
C VAL A 768 -16.18 21.47 -47.67
N GLN A 769 -15.47 20.44 -48.09
CA GLN A 769 -15.99 19.08 -48.31
C GLN A 769 -15.39 18.07 -47.31
N PRO A 770 -16.17 17.10 -46.81
CA PRO A 770 -15.64 16.00 -46.03
C PRO A 770 -14.60 15.18 -46.81
N GLY A 771 -13.51 14.80 -46.14
CA GLY A 771 -12.41 14.00 -46.66
C GLY A 771 -11.36 14.76 -47.48
N GLU A 772 -11.53 16.06 -47.69
CA GLU A 772 -10.54 16.94 -48.33
C GLU A 772 -9.73 17.72 -47.29
N VAL A 773 -8.43 17.92 -47.55
CA VAL A 773 -7.53 18.63 -46.63
C VAL A 773 -7.45 20.10 -47.04
N TYR A 774 -7.66 20.98 -46.07
CA TYR A 774 -7.63 22.43 -46.23
C TYR A 774 -6.48 23.04 -45.42
N TRP A 775 -5.86 24.10 -45.94
CA TRP A 775 -4.90 24.91 -45.20
C TRP A 775 -5.54 26.22 -44.79
N VAL A 776 -5.40 26.59 -43.50
CA VAL A 776 -5.79 27.91 -43.02
C VAL A 776 -4.65 28.89 -43.28
N GLU A 777 -4.87 29.81 -44.22
CA GLU A 777 -3.84 30.75 -44.66
C GLU A 777 -3.32 31.61 -43.49
N GLY A 778 -1.99 31.75 -43.42
CA GLY A 778 -1.33 32.50 -42.35
C GLY A 778 -1.14 31.72 -41.04
N THR A 779 -1.43 30.42 -41.03
CA THR A 779 -1.23 29.53 -39.88
C THR A 779 -0.44 28.28 -40.27
N ASN A 780 -0.02 27.51 -39.25
CA ASN A 780 0.53 26.17 -39.42
C ASN A 780 -0.54 25.06 -39.42
N ILE A 781 -1.83 25.39 -39.57
CA ILE A 781 -2.95 24.45 -39.46
C ILE A 781 -3.34 23.90 -40.83
N LEU A 782 -3.29 22.58 -40.94
CA LEU A 782 -4.03 21.79 -41.94
C LEU A 782 -5.25 21.17 -41.28
N ALA A 783 -6.37 21.07 -41.97
CA ALA A 783 -7.61 20.60 -41.40
C ALA A 783 -8.38 19.71 -42.39
N VAL A 784 -8.89 18.57 -41.92
CA VAL A 784 -9.76 17.67 -42.69
C VAL A 784 -10.88 17.17 -41.80
N SER A 785 -12.07 16.97 -42.35
CA SER A 785 -13.22 16.46 -41.61
C SER A 785 -13.75 15.18 -42.22
N PHE A 786 -14.10 14.22 -41.38
CA PHE A 786 -14.85 13.02 -41.78
C PHE A 786 -16.25 12.97 -41.15
N ASP A 787 -16.64 14.01 -40.39
CA ASP A 787 -17.94 14.11 -39.72
C ASP A 787 -19.01 14.73 -40.66
N PRO A 788 -20.22 14.14 -40.76
CA PRO A 788 -21.36 14.75 -41.45
C PRO A 788 -22.07 15.89 -40.67
N GLY A 789 -21.43 16.47 -39.65
CA GLY A 789 -21.96 17.50 -38.74
C GLY A 789 -22.48 18.80 -39.39
N THR A 790 -23.10 19.65 -38.57
CA THR A 790 -23.73 20.90 -39.05
C THR A 790 -22.75 22.02 -39.34
N ARG A 791 -21.57 22.02 -38.70
CA ARG A 791 -20.41 22.85 -39.02
C ARG A 791 -19.22 21.93 -39.25
N ILE A 792 -18.66 21.97 -40.45
CA ILE A 792 -17.49 21.17 -40.83
C ILE A 792 -16.23 21.95 -40.44
N LEU A 793 -15.29 21.29 -39.77
CA LEU A 793 -14.04 21.78 -39.18
C LEU A 793 -14.17 22.73 -37.99
N MET A 794 -15.38 23.02 -37.52
CA MET A 794 -15.62 24.06 -36.53
C MET A 794 -16.54 23.57 -35.41
N PRO A 795 -16.27 23.95 -34.14
CA PRO A 795 -17.16 23.65 -33.03
C PRO A 795 -18.59 24.12 -33.29
N ASP A 796 -19.54 23.25 -33.00
CA ASP A 796 -20.97 23.58 -33.12
C ASP A 796 -21.39 24.57 -32.03
N ASP A 797 -20.90 24.41 -30.79
CA ASP A 797 -21.10 25.30 -29.65
C ASP A 797 -19.95 25.24 -28.62
N GLU A 798 -20.07 26.00 -27.52
CA GLU A 798 -19.02 26.11 -26.49
C GLU A 798 -18.76 24.80 -25.73
N ASP A 799 -19.67 23.81 -25.80
CA ASP A 799 -19.48 22.49 -25.19
C ASP A 799 -18.60 21.57 -26.08
N ASP A 800 -18.31 21.98 -27.32
CA ASP A 800 -17.55 21.23 -28.35
C ASP A 800 -16.15 21.83 -28.63
N THR A 801 -15.59 22.52 -27.65
CA THR A 801 -14.36 23.33 -27.82
C THR A 801 -13.06 22.56 -27.59
N HIS A 802 -13.17 21.26 -27.35
CA HIS A 802 -12.08 20.37 -26.97
C HIS A 802 -10.90 20.42 -27.96
N GLY A 803 -11.18 20.30 -29.26
CA GLY A 803 -10.18 20.34 -30.32
C GLY A 803 -9.42 21.66 -30.46
N VAL A 804 -9.98 22.76 -29.96
CA VAL A 804 -9.29 24.07 -29.91
C VAL A 804 -8.14 24.03 -28.91
N GLY A 805 -8.35 23.40 -27.75
CA GLY A 805 -7.31 23.25 -26.74
C GLY A 805 -6.23 22.25 -27.16
N THR A 806 -6.62 21.09 -27.71
CA THR A 806 -5.66 20.03 -28.08
C THR A 806 -4.71 20.45 -29.19
N SER A 807 -5.19 21.15 -30.22
CA SER A 807 -4.35 21.73 -31.27
C SER A 807 -3.44 22.85 -30.76
N ALA A 808 -3.92 23.68 -29.83
CA ALA A 808 -3.10 24.71 -29.20
C ALA A 808 -1.98 24.13 -28.33
N ALA A 809 -2.23 23.03 -27.61
CA ALA A 809 -1.23 22.36 -26.77
C ALA A 809 -0.02 21.87 -27.59
N VAL A 810 -0.25 21.30 -28.78
CA VAL A 810 0.83 20.92 -29.72
C VAL A 810 1.67 22.14 -30.10
N LEU A 811 1.02 23.19 -30.60
CA LEU A 811 1.70 24.37 -31.13
C LEU A 811 2.37 25.21 -30.04
N ARG A 812 1.90 25.13 -28.80
CA ARG A 812 2.62 25.72 -27.67
C ARG A 812 3.93 25.01 -27.38
N ALA A 813 4.00 23.69 -27.56
CA ALA A 813 5.23 22.94 -27.33
C ALA A 813 6.18 23.04 -28.53
N ASN A 814 5.64 23.11 -29.74
CA ASN A 814 6.42 23.36 -30.95
C ASN A 814 5.67 24.29 -31.91
N PRO A 815 5.97 25.60 -31.90
CA PRO A 815 5.39 26.56 -32.85
C PRO A 815 5.79 26.29 -34.31
N GLU A 816 6.82 25.48 -34.57
CA GLU A 816 7.27 25.14 -35.92
C GLU A 816 6.67 23.82 -36.46
N ALA A 817 5.81 23.16 -35.69
CA ALA A 817 5.10 21.97 -36.15
C ALA A 817 4.03 22.32 -37.20
N VAL A 818 3.86 21.47 -38.21
CA VAL A 818 2.67 21.47 -39.06
C VAL A 818 1.58 20.71 -38.32
N MET A 819 0.51 21.42 -37.93
CA MET A 819 -0.58 20.89 -37.13
C MET A 819 -1.70 20.40 -38.03
N LEU A 820 -1.84 19.08 -38.20
CA LEU A 820 -2.92 18.45 -38.97
C LEU A 820 -4.09 18.12 -38.03
N PHE A 821 -5.15 18.92 -38.09
CA PHE A 821 -6.38 18.68 -37.36
C PHE A 821 -7.29 17.76 -38.16
N VAL A 822 -7.68 16.63 -37.56
CA VAL A 822 -8.58 15.65 -38.17
C VAL A 822 -9.87 15.64 -37.37
N GLU A 823 -10.93 16.21 -37.94
CA GLU A 823 -12.22 16.32 -37.29
C GLU A 823 -13.02 15.00 -37.40
N GLY A 824 -13.54 14.56 -36.26
CA GLY A 824 -14.38 13.39 -36.07
C GLY A 824 -13.61 12.19 -35.52
N ILE A 825 -14.14 11.55 -34.48
CA ILE A 825 -13.60 10.30 -33.93
C ILE A 825 -14.24 9.13 -34.69
N THR A 826 -13.73 8.84 -35.88
CA THR A 826 -14.24 7.80 -36.77
C THR A 826 -13.12 6.91 -37.29
N ASP A 827 -13.45 5.68 -37.71
CA ASP A 827 -12.48 4.78 -38.37
C ASP A 827 -11.78 5.49 -39.54
N ALA A 828 -12.50 6.30 -40.33
CA ALA A 828 -11.93 7.02 -41.47
C ALA A 828 -10.90 8.08 -41.05
N SER A 829 -11.17 8.81 -39.96
CA SER A 829 -10.28 9.81 -39.40
C SER A 829 -8.97 9.19 -38.92
N GLU A 830 -9.05 8.07 -38.22
CA GLU A 830 -7.88 7.36 -37.72
C GLU A 830 -7.10 6.66 -38.83
N THR A 831 -7.78 5.95 -39.73
CA THR A 831 -7.14 5.37 -40.91
C THR A 831 -6.38 6.48 -41.65
N PHE A 832 -7.00 7.64 -41.86
CA PHE A 832 -6.33 8.77 -42.51
C PHE A 832 -5.07 9.21 -41.73
N ALA A 833 -5.17 9.50 -40.43
CA ALA A 833 -4.04 9.94 -39.62
C ALA A 833 -2.88 8.93 -39.58
N PHE A 834 -3.17 7.64 -39.39
CA PHE A 834 -2.15 6.60 -39.23
C PHE A 834 -1.59 6.05 -40.54
N THR A 835 -2.26 6.28 -41.68
CA THR A 835 -1.78 5.79 -42.99
C THR A 835 -1.28 6.88 -43.92
N HIS A 836 -1.61 8.17 -43.67
CA HIS A 836 -1.15 9.25 -44.53
C HIS A 836 0.39 9.38 -44.46
N PRO A 837 1.11 9.31 -45.60
CA PRO A 837 2.57 9.18 -45.60
C PRO A 837 3.29 10.40 -45.02
N SER A 838 2.68 11.58 -45.10
CA SER A 838 3.26 12.82 -44.58
C SER A 838 3.09 13.05 -43.08
N VAL A 839 2.33 12.22 -42.36
CA VAL A 839 2.14 12.37 -40.92
C VAL A 839 3.30 11.69 -40.17
N ASP A 840 3.90 12.36 -39.19
CA ASP A 840 5.01 11.80 -38.42
C ASP A 840 4.57 11.30 -37.04
N ILE A 841 3.71 12.09 -36.38
CA ILE A 841 3.25 11.85 -35.01
C ILE A 841 1.72 11.93 -34.99
N VAL A 842 1.06 10.97 -34.35
CA VAL A 842 -0.39 10.96 -34.12
C VAL A 842 -0.67 11.04 -32.62
N SER A 843 -1.50 12.00 -32.23
CA SER A 843 -2.02 12.16 -30.86
C SER A 843 -3.49 11.79 -30.83
N THR A 844 -3.82 10.75 -30.06
CA THR A 844 -5.20 10.38 -29.74
C THR A 844 -5.51 10.85 -28.33
N SER A 845 -6.04 12.07 -28.24
CA SER A 845 -6.32 12.79 -26.99
C SER A 845 -7.71 12.48 -26.42
N TYR A 846 -8.29 11.34 -26.80
CA TYR A 846 -9.57 10.83 -26.36
C TYR A 846 -9.39 9.40 -25.85
N GLY A 847 -10.15 9.03 -24.82
CA GLY A 847 -10.13 7.71 -24.22
C GLY A 847 -11.44 7.42 -23.53
N ALA A 848 -11.85 6.15 -23.45
CA ALA A 848 -13.02 5.77 -22.69
C ALA A 848 -12.68 5.80 -21.20
N ILE A 849 -13.49 6.50 -20.40
CA ILE A 849 -13.38 6.51 -18.93
C ILE A 849 -13.30 5.05 -18.44
N GLY A 850 -12.22 4.71 -17.73
CA GLY A 850 -11.98 3.35 -17.22
C GLY A 850 -11.17 2.42 -18.13
N SER A 851 -10.35 2.93 -19.05
CA SER A 851 -9.40 2.14 -19.87
C SER A 851 -10.04 1.05 -20.73
N LEU A 852 -11.15 1.34 -21.44
CA LEU A 852 -11.79 0.38 -22.33
C LEU A 852 -11.17 0.41 -23.75
N PRO A 853 -10.80 -0.74 -24.34
CA PRO A 853 -10.41 -0.81 -25.75
C PRO A 853 -11.61 -0.60 -26.68
N LEU A 854 -11.48 0.35 -27.62
CA LEU A 854 -12.41 0.50 -28.74
C LEU A 854 -11.92 -0.34 -29.95
N PRO A 855 -12.70 -1.29 -30.47
CA PRO A 855 -12.22 -2.28 -31.46
C PRO A 855 -11.76 -1.75 -32.83
N GLY A 856 -12.05 -0.49 -33.18
CA GLY A 856 -11.74 0.09 -34.49
C GLY A 856 -10.30 0.56 -34.66
N HIS A 857 -9.64 0.93 -33.57
CA HIS A 857 -8.48 1.85 -33.59
C HIS A 857 -7.11 1.15 -33.55
N ILE A 858 -7.11 -0.14 -33.22
CA ILE A 858 -5.91 -0.88 -32.80
C ILE A 858 -5.06 -1.29 -34.02
N ASN A 859 -5.69 -1.63 -35.15
CA ASN A 859 -4.96 -2.09 -36.34
C ASN A 859 -4.25 -0.95 -37.08
N ASP A 860 -4.91 0.20 -37.19
CA ASP A 860 -4.36 1.36 -37.89
C ASP A 860 -3.23 1.98 -37.07
N SER A 861 -3.39 2.11 -35.75
CA SER A 861 -2.30 2.54 -34.87
C SER A 861 -1.09 1.59 -34.90
N TYR A 862 -1.32 0.28 -34.85
CA TYR A 862 -0.24 -0.71 -34.98
C TYR A 862 0.49 -0.56 -36.32
N THR A 863 -0.26 -0.48 -37.42
CA THR A 863 0.31 -0.33 -38.77
C THR A 863 1.08 0.99 -38.88
N GLY A 864 0.51 2.08 -38.38
CA GLY A 864 1.13 3.40 -38.36
C GLY A 864 2.47 3.40 -37.62
N VAL A 865 2.53 2.81 -36.42
CA VAL A 865 3.76 2.81 -35.62
C VAL A 865 4.75 1.76 -36.10
N VAL A 866 4.35 0.50 -36.15
CA VAL A 866 5.25 -0.63 -36.36
C VAL A 866 5.62 -0.78 -37.83
N THR A 867 4.66 -0.59 -38.75
CA THR A 867 4.93 -0.74 -40.18
C THR A 867 5.40 0.56 -40.82
N ASN A 868 4.80 1.70 -40.47
CA ASN A 868 5.09 2.98 -41.12
C ASN A 868 6.08 3.87 -40.34
N GLY A 869 6.56 3.42 -39.17
CA GLY A 869 7.58 4.13 -38.38
C GLY A 869 7.12 5.45 -37.76
N LYS A 870 5.81 5.63 -37.55
CA LYS A 870 5.24 6.82 -36.89
C LYS A 870 5.40 6.73 -35.37
N LEU A 871 5.20 7.85 -34.69
CA LEU A 871 4.95 7.87 -33.24
C LEU A 871 3.46 7.99 -32.97
N HIS A 872 2.98 7.26 -31.96
CA HIS A 872 1.62 7.35 -31.44
C HIS A 872 1.67 7.68 -29.96
N LEU A 873 0.91 8.69 -29.56
CA LEU A 873 0.72 9.08 -28.18
C LEU A 873 -0.76 8.93 -27.82
N GLY A 874 -1.03 8.19 -26.74
CA GLY A 874 -2.37 7.94 -26.23
C GLY A 874 -2.57 8.50 -24.82
N ALA A 875 -3.76 9.00 -24.55
CA ALA A 875 -4.13 9.59 -23.26
C ALA A 875 -4.51 8.50 -22.25
N ALA A 876 -3.82 8.45 -21.10
CA ALA A 876 -3.99 7.40 -20.09
C ALA A 876 -5.15 7.68 -19.10
N ASP A 877 -6.33 8.05 -19.61
CA ASP A 877 -7.53 8.48 -18.88
C ASP A 877 -7.30 9.62 -17.86
N ASN A 878 -8.33 10.36 -17.48
CA ASN A 878 -8.26 11.38 -16.43
C ASN A 878 -8.48 10.79 -15.02
N SER A 879 -8.77 9.50 -14.92
CA SER A 879 -8.91 8.76 -13.67
C SER A 879 -7.65 7.96 -13.31
N PRO A 880 -7.51 7.41 -12.10
CA PRO A 880 -6.38 6.53 -11.72
C PRO A 880 -6.36 5.16 -12.45
N SER A 881 -7.09 5.01 -13.55
CA SER A 881 -7.18 3.76 -14.31
C SER A 881 -5.84 3.36 -14.94
N THR A 882 -5.66 2.06 -15.18
CA THR A 882 -4.37 1.53 -15.62
C THR A 882 -4.15 1.75 -17.10
N ALA A 883 -3.07 2.45 -17.47
CA ALA A 883 -2.73 2.70 -18.87
C ALA A 883 -2.59 1.41 -19.68
N ILE A 884 -2.16 0.29 -19.07
CA ILE A 884 -1.94 -1.01 -19.74
C ILE A 884 -3.14 -1.48 -20.58
N GLN A 885 -4.37 -1.25 -20.11
CA GLN A 885 -5.59 -1.73 -20.78
C GLN A 885 -6.27 -0.67 -21.65
N ASP A 886 -5.78 0.57 -21.60
CA ASP A 886 -6.38 1.70 -22.31
C ASP A 886 -6.27 1.53 -23.83
N GLY A 887 -7.37 1.78 -24.55
CA GLY A 887 -7.46 1.64 -26.00
C GLY A 887 -6.44 2.45 -26.82
N THR A 888 -5.91 3.53 -26.24
CA THR A 888 -4.99 4.45 -26.90
C THR A 888 -3.61 4.45 -26.25
N ALA A 889 -3.52 4.45 -24.92
CA ALA A 889 -2.29 4.52 -24.14
C ALA A 889 -1.68 3.14 -23.83
N GLY A 890 -2.49 2.08 -23.86
CA GLY A 890 -2.11 0.73 -23.46
C GLY A 890 -1.32 -0.07 -24.47
N PRO A 891 -1.57 0.00 -25.80
CA PRO A 891 -0.82 -0.78 -26.75
C PRO A 891 0.68 -0.59 -26.61
N TRP A 892 1.47 -1.66 -26.67
CA TRP A 892 2.92 -1.59 -26.45
C TRP A 892 3.63 -0.71 -27.48
N TRP A 893 3.05 -0.55 -28.67
CA TRP A 893 3.52 0.36 -29.72
C TRP A 893 3.14 1.83 -29.46
N SER A 894 2.17 2.12 -28.59
CA SER A 894 1.80 3.48 -28.20
C SER A 894 2.63 3.97 -27.01
N ILE A 895 2.78 5.28 -26.91
CA ILE A 895 3.32 5.96 -25.73
C ILE A 895 2.13 6.48 -24.91
N GLY A 896 1.89 5.83 -23.77
CA GLY A 896 0.82 6.20 -22.84
C GLY A 896 1.20 7.36 -21.95
N VAL A 897 0.44 8.46 -22.05
CA VAL A 897 0.69 9.73 -21.37
C VAL A 897 -0.33 9.97 -20.26
N ALA A 898 0.16 10.05 -19.02
CA ALA A 898 -0.61 10.42 -17.85
C ALA A 898 -0.45 11.91 -17.50
N GLY A 899 -1.34 12.41 -16.65
CA GLY A 899 -1.37 13.81 -16.24
C GLY A 899 -0.58 14.10 -14.97
N TYR A 900 0.22 15.15 -15.03
CA TYR A 900 1.04 15.66 -13.95
C TYR A 900 0.91 17.19 -13.89
N GLU A 901 0.82 17.79 -12.71
CA GLU A 901 0.70 19.25 -12.61
C GLU A 901 2.07 19.93 -12.67
N GLU A 902 2.32 20.71 -13.73
CA GLU A 902 3.58 21.44 -13.92
C GLU A 902 3.42 22.97 -13.80
N GLU A 903 2.40 23.57 -14.42
CA GLU A 903 2.35 25.03 -14.60
C GLU A 903 1.39 25.80 -13.65
N THR A 904 0.31 25.19 -13.16
CA THR A 904 -0.76 25.93 -12.45
C THR A 904 -0.87 25.68 -10.95
N SER A 905 -0.27 24.60 -10.47
CA SER A 905 -0.32 24.15 -9.08
C SER A 905 1.10 23.71 -8.73
N GLU A 906 1.78 24.49 -7.90
CA GLU A 906 3.20 24.30 -7.51
C GLU A 906 3.42 23.01 -6.67
N GLY A 907 2.43 22.11 -6.63
CA GLY A 907 2.54 20.77 -6.11
C GLY A 907 2.67 19.76 -7.25
N LYS A 908 3.90 19.48 -7.67
CA LYS A 908 4.27 18.49 -8.70
C LYS A 908 3.76 17.07 -8.38
N GLN A 909 2.49 16.85 -8.67
CA GLN A 909 1.69 15.70 -8.25
C GLN A 909 1.15 14.96 -9.47
N LEU A 910 1.04 13.63 -9.36
CA LEU A 910 0.32 12.82 -10.34
C LEU A 910 -1.18 13.02 -10.14
N VAL A 911 -1.89 13.37 -11.20
CA VAL A 911 -3.33 13.67 -11.15
C VAL A 911 -4.19 12.70 -11.98
N SER A 912 -3.58 11.85 -12.81
CA SER A 912 -4.30 10.86 -13.62
C SER A 912 -3.41 9.72 -14.15
N GLY A 913 -4.02 8.58 -14.47
CA GLY A 913 -3.36 7.38 -15.05
C GLY A 913 -2.46 6.62 -14.08
N THR A 914 -2.50 5.30 -14.09
CA THR A 914 -1.52 4.43 -13.39
C THR A 914 -0.74 3.57 -14.37
N LEU A 915 0.54 3.31 -14.09
CA LEU A 915 1.47 2.60 -14.98
C LEU A 915 1.62 3.23 -16.40
N PRO A 916 1.72 4.57 -16.53
CA PRO A 916 1.94 5.21 -17.82
C PRO A 916 3.37 4.95 -18.34
N ASP A 917 3.63 5.24 -19.62
CA ASP A 917 5.02 5.35 -20.08
C ASP A 917 5.67 6.61 -19.51
N VAL A 918 4.94 7.73 -19.56
CA VAL A 918 5.41 9.06 -19.12
C VAL A 918 4.25 9.88 -18.56
N VAL A 919 4.60 10.94 -17.84
CA VAL A 919 3.63 11.97 -17.42
C VAL A 919 3.92 13.30 -18.12
N ALA A 920 2.91 14.16 -18.27
CA ALA A 920 3.07 15.49 -18.84
C ALA A 920 2.05 16.47 -18.26
N ASP A 921 2.27 17.76 -18.51
CA ASP A 921 1.47 18.84 -17.91
C ASP A 921 -0.03 18.71 -18.17
N PHE A 922 -0.78 18.42 -17.10
CA PHE A 922 -2.20 18.13 -17.11
C PHE A 922 -3.04 19.41 -17.21
N THR A 923 -2.59 20.49 -16.58
CA THR A 923 -3.35 21.73 -16.46
C THR A 923 -2.63 22.86 -17.17
N GLN A 924 -3.20 23.33 -18.27
CA GLN A 924 -2.61 24.35 -19.14
C GLN A 924 -3.59 25.51 -19.33
N THR A 925 -3.07 26.73 -19.49
CA THR A 925 -3.90 27.87 -19.91
C THR A 925 -3.95 27.92 -21.43
N LEU A 926 -5.03 27.47 -22.09
CA LEU A 926 -5.10 27.33 -23.55
C LEU A 926 -6.31 28.06 -24.15
N PRO A 927 -6.30 28.39 -25.45
CA PRO A 927 -7.52 28.73 -26.20
C PRO A 927 -8.59 27.63 -26.02
N TYR A 928 -9.78 28.01 -25.56
CA TYR A 928 -10.87 27.07 -25.30
C TYR A 928 -12.23 27.77 -25.48
N CYS A 929 -12.62 27.99 -26.73
CA CYS A 929 -13.86 28.67 -27.08
C CYS A 929 -14.32 28.31 -28.50
N ALA A 930 -15.63 28.31 -28.73
CA ALA A 930 -16.22 28.03 -30.03
C ALA A 930 -16.41 29.30 -30.85
N SER A 931 -16.76 30.40 -30.17
CA SER A 931 -17.19 31.65 -30.80
C SER A 931 -16.39 32.88 -30.37
N CYS A 932 -15.06 32.73 -30.28
CA CYS A 932 -14.16 33.83 -29.93
C CYS A 932 -12.93 33.91 -30.86
N GLU A 933 -12.34 35.11 -30.97
CA GLU A 933 -11.07 35.32 -31.67
C GLU A 933 -9.88 35.51 -30.72
N ASP A 934 -10.13 35.66 -29.42
CA ASP A 934 -9.11 35.89 -28.40
C ASP A 934 -9.56 35.38 -27.01
N GLY A 935 -8.60 35.28 -26.09
CA GLY A 935 -8.81 34.76 -24.73
C GLY A 935 -8.23 33.35 -24.54
N GLN A 936 -7.95 33.01 -23.29
CA GLN A 936 -7.48 31.68 -22.90
C GLN A 936 -8.15 31.28 -21.59
N GLN A 937 -8.27 29.98 -21.35
CA GLN A 937 -8.87 29.40 -20.16
C GLN A 937 -7.93 28.36 -19.57
N SER A 938 -7.95 28.21 -18.24
CA SER A 938 -7.28 27.09 -17.58
C SER A 938 -8.08 25.83 -17.86
N VAL A 939 -7.47 24.87 -18.55
CA VAL A 939 -8.07 23.58 -18.92
C VAL A 939 -7.21 22.45 -18.38
N GLY A 940 -7.85 21.37 -17.94
CA GLY A 940 -7.20 20.22 -17.31
C GLY A 940 -7.58 18.92 -18.00
N GLY A 941 -6.62 18.03 -18.21
CA GLY A 941 -6.86 16.71 -18.81
C GLY A 941 -5.63 16.09 -19.47
N THR A 942 -5.57 14.76 -19.47
CA THR A 942 -4.67 13.99 -20.35
C THR A 942 -4.93 14.30 -21.83
N SER A 943 -6.14 14.77 -22.15
CA SER A 943 -6.48 15.38 -23.44
C SER A 943 -5.56 16.52 -23.87
N PHE A 944 -4.94 17.24 -22.92
CA PHE A 944 -4.00 18.34 -23.19
C PHE A 944 -2.55 17.94 -22.92
N ALA A 945 -2.30 17.04 -21.96
CA ALA A 945 -0.97 16.49 -21.68
C ALA A 945 -0.40 15.65 -22.84
N THR A 946 -1.26 14.85 -23.50
CA THR A 946 -0.90 14.00 -24.64
C THR A 946 -0.46 14.82 -25.87
N PRO A 947 -1.23 15.81 -26.37
CA PRO A 947 -0.80 16.63 -27.49
C PRO A 947 0.37 17.55 -27.13
N ARG A 948 0.49 17.99 -25.88
CA ARG A 948 1.68 18.70 -25.39
C ARG A 948 2.94 17.84 -25.56
N THR A 949 2.87 16.57 -25.17
CA THR A 949 3.95 15.59 -25.35
C THR A 949 4.28 15.37 -26.84
N ALA A 950 3.25 15.29 -27.70
CA ALA A 950 3.43 15.17 -29.14
C ALA A 950 4.16 16.38 -29.73
N GLY A 951 3.80 17.59 -29.29
CA GLY A 951 4.49 18.83 -29.62
C GLY A 951 5.96 18.80 -29.17
N THR A 952 6.24 18.37 -27.95
CA THR A 952 7.62 18.26 -27.42
C THR A 952 8.45 17.31 -28.29
N LEU A 953 7.97 16.10 -28.57
CA LEU A 953 8.65 15.13 -29.43
C LEU A 953 8.85 15.66 -30.86
N SER A 954 7.88 16.42 -31.38
CA SER A 954 8.01 17.03 -32.71
C SER A 954 9.15 18.05 -32.78
N SER A 955 9.45 18.78 -31.69
CA SER A 955 10.56 19.74 -31.65
C SER A 955 11.92 19.04 -31.62
N ILE A 956 12.03 17.91 -30.89
CA ILE A 956 13.22 17.05 -30.87
C ILE A 956 13.45 16.48 -32.28
N LEU A 957 12.41 15.92 -32.90
CA LEU A 957 12.49 15.38 -34.26
C LEU A 957 12.84 16.45 -35.29
N LEU A 958 12.26 17.65 -35.20
CA LEU A 958 12.54 18.74 -36.11
C LEU A 958 14.02 19.15 -36.05
N THR A 959 14.57 19.23 -34.84
CA THR A 959 16.00 19.50 -34.63
C THR A 959 16.86 18.38 -35.19
N ALA A 960 16.50 17.12 -34.93
CA ALA A 960 17.20 15.97 -35.50
C ALA A 960 17.17 15.94 -37.03
N ARG A 961 16.04 16.31 -37.65
CA ARG A 961 15.90 16.44 -39.11
C ARG A 961 16.80 17.56 -39.67
N ARG A 962 16.89 18.70 -38.99
CA ARG A 962 17.79 19.81 -39.35
C ARG A 962 19.25 19.35 -39.36
N GLU A 963 19.69 18.71 -38.28
CA GLU A 963 21.06 18.19 -38.15
C GLU A 963 21.36 17.08 -39.17
N ALA A 964 20.38 16.25 -39.50
CA ALA A 964 20.51 15.22 -40.52
C ALA A 964 20.50 15.79 -41.95
N GLY A 965 19.99 17.01 -42.15
CA GLY A 965 19.64 17.53 -43.49
C GLY A 965 18.43 16.82 -44.11
N HIS A 966 17.56 16.24 -43.29
CA HIS A 966 16.37 15.50 -43.71
C HIS A 966 15.17 16.44 -43.84
N LEU A 967 14.64 16.60 -45.05
CA LEU A 967 13.62 17.63 -45.34
C LEU A 967 12.18 17.10 -45.42
N GLY A 968 12.02 15.79 -45.64
CA GLY A 968 10.73 15.18 -45.97
C GLY A 968 10.10 14.36 -44.84
N PRO A 969 9.02 13.62 -45.14
CA PRO A 969 8.40 12.71 -44.19
C PRO A 969 9.26 11.47 -43.94
N ILE A 970 8.80 10.59 -43.04
CA ILE A 970 9.42 9.29 -42.77
C ILE A 970 9.75 8.57 -44.09
N ALA A 971 11.00 8.12 -44.21
CA ALA A 971 11.52 7.49 -45.41
C ALA A 971 12.00 6.06 -45.13
N ASP A 972 11.81 5.18 -46.10
CA ASP A 972 12.44 3.86 -46.12
C ASP A 972 13.94 4.02 -46.42
N VAL A 973 14.77 3.71 -45.42
CA VAL A 973 16.23 3.67 -45.53
C VAL A 973 16.68 2.23 -45.33
N ASP A 974 17.07 1.57 -46.43
CA ASP A 974 17.54 0.17 -46.43
C ASP A 974 16.56 -0.85 -45.81
N GLY A 975 15.26 -0.63 -45.97
CA GLY A 975 14.19 -1.48 -45.44
C GLY A 975 13.74 -1.12 -44.03
N VAL A 976 14.20 0.01 -43.48
CA VAL A 976 13.83 0.51 -42.15
C VAL A 976 13.18 1.89 -42.28
N MET A 977 11.95 2.01 -41.79
CA MET A 977 11.24 3.29 -41.74
C MET A 977 11.94 4.23 -40.76
N THR A 978 12.44 5.35 -41.27
CA THR A 978 13.36 6.23 -40.56
C THR A 978 12.82 7.66 -40.53
N MET A 979 12.75 8.26 -39.35
CA MET A 979 12.18 9.59 -39.14
C MET A 979 13.18 10.72 -39.49
N ALA A 980 14.48 10.51 -39.25
CA ALA A 980 15.54 11.42 -39.67
C ALA A 980 16.78 10.65 -40.11
N ALA A 981 17.33 10.97 -41.28
CA ALA A 981 18.47 10.27 -41.86
C ALA A 981 19.33 11.22 -42.68
N GLY A 982 20.65 11.17 -42.47
CA GLY A 982 21.62 11.99 -43.17
C GLY A 982 22.78 12.40 -42.27
N ASN A 983 23.80 13.03 -42.85
CA ASN A 983 25.01 13.49 -42.13
C ASN A 983 25.68 12.47 -41.18
N GLY A 984 25.59 11.18 -41.52
CA GLY A 984 26.26 10.10 -40.79
C GLY A 984 25.43 9.46 -39.66
N PHE A 985 24.15 9.82 -39.52
CA PHE A 985 23.25 9.19 -38.56
C PHE A 985 21.85 8.91 -39.11
N SER A 986 21.11 8.05 -38.38
CA SER A 986 19.77 7.57 -38.71
C SER A 986 18.98 7.38 -37.43
N ILE A 987 17.76 7.91 -37.37
CA ILE A 987 16.88 7.89 -36.19
C ILE A 987 15.52 7.33 -36.60
N THR A 988 15.16 6.18 -36.03
CA THR A 988 13.83 5.56 -36.13
C THR A 988 12.88 6.13 -35.06
N ASN A 989 11.60 5.78 -35.13
CA ASN A 989 10.65 6.08 -34.04
C ASN A 989 11.04 5.42 -32.72
N TRP A 990 11.62 4.22 -32.76
CA TRP A 990 12.11 3.52 -31.57
C TRP A 990 13.35 4.18 -30.96
N ASP A 991 14.25 4.75 -31.78
CA ASP A 991 15.37 5.57 -31.29
C ASP A 991 14.85 6.82 -30.56
N LEU A 992 13.90 7.53 -31.18
CA LEU A 992 13.32 8.74 -30.61
C LEU A 992 12.54 8.46 -29.33
N ARG A 993 11.75 7.37 -29.28
CA ARG A 993 11.08 6.91 -28.06
C ARG A 993 12.10 6.62 -26.97
N ARG A 994 13.16 5.85 -27.26
CA ARG A 994 14.16 5.50 -26.26
C ARG A 994 14.91 6.72 -25.71
N ALA A 995 15.28 7.66 -26.59
CA ALA A 995 15.93 8.90 -26.18
C ALA A 995 15.04 9.73 -25.25
N MET A 996 13.73 9.78 -25.53
CA MET A 996 12.75 10.42 -24.66
C MET A 996 12.62 9.70 -23.30
N GLU A 997 12.51 8.36 -23.30
CA GLU A 997 12.39 7.57 -22.07
C GLU A 997 13.59 7.80 -21.12
N GLU A 998 14.81 7.87 -21.63
CA GLU A 998 15.99 8.16 -20.82
C GLU A 998 16.03 9.62 -20.34
N ALA A 999 15.64 10.56 -21.20
CA ALA A 999 15.69 11.99 -20.90
C ALA A 999 14.54 12.48 -20.00
N ALA A 1000 13.46 11.70 -19.85
CA ALA A 1000 12.29 12.07 -19.05
C ALA A 1000 12.70 12.49 -17.63
N TYR A 1001 12.15 13.60 -17.13
CA TYR A 1001 12.55 14.15 -15.84
C TYR A 1001 11.86 13.41 -14.68
N ILE A 1002 12.55 13.07 -13.60
CA ILE A 1002 11.89 12.52 -12.41
C ILE A 1002 11.67 13.66 -11.42
N PRO A 1003 10.41 14.05 -11.13
CA PRO A 1003 10.11 15.11 -10.17
C PRO A 1003 10.67 14.77 -8.78
N THR A 1004 11.09 15.78 -8.04
CA THR A 1004 11.67 15.62 -6.70
C THR A 1004 10.77 16.22 -5.63
N LEU A 1005 10.87 15.71 -4.39
CA LEU A 1005 10.08 16.21 -3.26
C LEU A 1005 10.33 17.70 -2.94
N ASP A 1006 11.49 18.25 -3.32
CA ASP A 1006 11.81 19.67 -3.08
C ASP A 1006 10.93 20.63 -3.91
N GLU A 1007 10.23 20.07 -4.89
CA GLU A 1007 9.41 20.80 -5.83
C GLU A 1007 7.91 20.55 -5.59
N TYR A 1008 7.57 19.86 -4.50
CA TYR A 1008 6.20 19.63 -4.04
C TYR A 1008 5.80 20.71 -3.03
N ASP A 1009 4.73 21.47 -3.31
CA ASP A 1009 4.09 22.36 -2.34
C ASP A 1009 3.11 21.59 -1.42
N PRO A 1010 3.44 21.41 -0.12
CA PRO A 1010 2.60 20.70 0.84
C PRO A 1010 1.35 21.47 1.27
N VAL A 1011 1.26 22.78 0.97
CA VAL A 1011 0.12 23.63 1.37
C VAL A 1011 -1.02 23.49 0.35
N GLU A 1012 -0.72 23.53 -0.95
CA GLU A 1012 -1.72 23.30 -2.01
C GLU A 1012 -2.15 21.82 -2.06
N GLY A 1013 -1.20 20.87 -1.89
CA GLY A 1013 -1.50 19.44 -1.83
C GLY A 1013 -2.36 18.99 -0.62
N ALA A 1014 -2.55 19.85 0.40
CA ALA A 1014 -3.47 19.57 1.51
C ALA A 1014 -4.95 19.79 1.14
N PHE A 1015 -5.22 20.48 0.04
CA PHE A 1015 -6.56 20.80 -0.46
C PHE A 1015 -6.91 20.08 -1.76
N ASP A 1016 -5.93 19.48 -2.43
CA ASP A 1016 -6.14 18.57 -3.55
C ASP A 1016 -6.29 17.12 -3.06
N THR A 1017 -7.49 16.55 -3.20
CA THR A 1017 -7.80 15.18 -2.76
C THR A 1017 -7.32 14.09 -3.73
N MET A 1018 -6.74 14.46 -4.88
CA MET A 1018 -6.36 13.53 -5.95
C MET A 1018 -4.85 13.49 -6.23
N GLY A 1019 -4.09 14.53 -5.87
CA GLY A 1019 -2.66 14.60 -6.15
C GLY A 1019 -1.78 13.84 -5.15
N LEU A 1020 -0.82 13.07 -5.67
CA LEU A 1020 0.17 12.32 -4.87
C LEU A 1020 1.58 12.88 -5.04
N PRO A 1021 2.35 13.12 -3.97
CA PRO A 1021 3.76 13.47 -4.08
C PRO A 1021 4.58 12.30 -4.66
N VAL A 1022 5.49 12.59 -5.60
CA VAL A 1022 6.37 11.57 -6.18
C VAL A 1022 7.43 11.15 -5.16
N PRO A 1023 7.48 9.87 -4.73
CA PRO A 1023 8.43 9.42 -3.74
C PRO A 1023 9.85 9.30 -4.34
N PRO A 1024 10.92 9.61 -3.59
CA PRO A 1024 12.30 9.52 -4.08
C PRO A 1024 12.73 8.10 -4.47
N ALA A 1025 12.12 7.08 -3.85
CA ALA A 1025 12.32 5.68 -4.18
C ALA A 1025 11.06 5.13 -4.84
N GLY A 1026 11.20 4.43 -5.97
CA GLY A 1026 10.05 3.85 -6.66
C GLY A 1026 9.23 4.83 -7.50
N ALA A 1027 9.73 6.05 -7.78
CA ALA A 1027 9.03 7.07 -8.58
C ALA A 1027 8.46 6.52 -9.90
N TYR A 1028 9.17 5.57 -10.51
CA TYR A 1028 8.79 4.92 -11.77
C TYR A 1028 7.44 4.18 -11.73
N ALA A 1029 6.93 3.82 -10.55
CA ALA A 1029 5.60 3.23 -10.41
C ALA A 1029 4.48 4.25 -10.62
N LEU A 1030 4.76 5.54 -10.37
CA LEU A 1030 3.81 6.64 -10.53
C LEU A 1030 4.01 7.38 -11.84
N VAL A 1031 5.25 7.75 -12.16
CA VAL A 1031 5.56 8.62 -13.31
C VAL A 1031 6.11 7.86 -14.53
N GLY A 1032 6.18 6.53 -14.48
CA GLY A 1032 6.78 5.72 -15.53
C GLY A 1032 8.26 6.04 -15.73
N TRP A 1033 8.64 6.40 -16.95
CA TRP A 1033 9.98 6.91 -17.27
C TRP A 1033 10.23 8.31 -16.72
N GLY A 1034 9.19 9.10 -16.46
CA GLY A 1034 9.27 10.46 -15.93
C GLY A 1034 8.37 11.46 -16.66
N ALA A 1035 8.49 12.74 -16.28
CA ALA A 1035 7.81 13.87 -16.87
C ALA A 1035 8.45 14.32 -18.20
N ILE A 1036 7.61 14.52 -19.22
CA ILE A 1036 7.99 15.16 -20.49
C ILE A 1036 7.56 16.62 -20.44
N THR A 1037 8.55 17.50 -20.57
CA THR A 1037 8.36 18.95 -20.43
C THR A 1037 9.25 19.72 -21.41
N THR A 1038 8.80 20.92 -21.78
CA THR A 1038 9.58 21.90 -22.54
C THR A 1038 10.33 22.88 -21.64
N ASP A 1039 10.20 22.80 -20.31
CA ASP A 1039 10.91 23.67 -19.36
C ASP A 1039 12.44 23.43 -19.49
N PRO A 1040 13.20 24.46 -19.91
CA PRO A 1040 14.65 24.35 -20.01
C PRO A 1040 15.35 24.00 -18.70
N ALA A 1041 14.73 24.27 -17.53
CA ALA A 1041 15.29 23.95 -16.22
C ALA A 1041 15.40 22.44 -15.99
N HIS A 1042 14.45 21.66 -16.51
CA HIS A 1042 14.46 20.19 -16.41
C HIS A 1042 15.30 19.53 -17.52
N GLY A 1043 15.50 20.22 -18.65
CA GLY A 1043 16.48 19.86 -19.69
C GLY A 1043 16.11 18.66 -20.56
N VAL A 1044 14.85 18.21 -20.55
CA VAL A 1044 14.38 16.99 -21.24
C VAL A 1044 14.67 17.04 -22.75
N VAL A 1045 14.34 18.14 -23.43
CA VAL A 1045 14.55 18.29 -24.88
C VAL A 1045 16.03 18.22 -25.25
N THR A 1046 16.88 19.00 -24.57
CA THR A 1046 18.32 19.05 -24.83
C THR A 1046 18.98 17.70 -24.55
N GLU A 1047 18.54 17.02 -23.50
CA GLU A 1047 19.07 15.71 -23.16
C GLU A 1047 18.61 14.63 -24.14
N ALA A 1048 17.35 14.62 -24.55
CA ALA A 1048 16.86 13.67 -25.56
C ALA A 1048 17.66 13.80 -26.87
N LEU A 1049 17.99 15.03 -27.28
CA LEU A 1049 18.90 15.27 -28.41
C LEU A 1049 20.29 14.68 -28.15
N ALA A 1050 20.86 14.87 -26.96
CA ALA A 1050 22.17 14.29 -26.61
C ALA A 1050 22.14 12.74 -26.59
N GLN A 1051 21.04 12.13 -26.14
CA GLN A 1051 20.84 10.66 -26.23
C GLN A 1051 20.81 10.17 -27.68
N LEU A 1052 20.36 11.01 -28.62
CA LEU A 1052 20.41 10.74 -30.07
C LEU A 1052 21.78 11.09 -30.69
N GLY A 1053 22.78 11.47 -29.89
CA GLY A 1053 24.10 11.87 -30.37
C GLY A 1053 24.14 13.28 -30.97
N ILE A 1054 23.15 14.13 -30.65
CA ILE A 1054 23.02 15.50 -31.15
C ILE A 1054 23.28 16.49 -30.00
N GLY A 1055 24.38 17.24 -30.12
CA GLY A 1055 24.83 18.17 -29.08
C GLY A 1055 25.65 17.49 -27.96
N ASP A 1056 26.15 18.31 -27.03
CA ASP A 1056 27.11 17.90 -25.99
C ASP A 1056 26.51 17.94 -24.56
N ALA A 1057 25.18 17.94 -24.43
CA ALA A 1057 24.55 18.00 -23.11
C ALA A 1057 24.79 16.71 -22.30
N PRO A 1058 24.92 16.79 -20.97
CA PRO A 1058 25.00 15.60 -20.13
C PRO A 1058 23.74 14.74 -20.27
N THR A 1059 23.92 13.44 -20.35
CA THR A 1059 22.82 12.46 -20.38
C THR A 1059 22.59 11.82 -19.01
N ARG A 1060 21.33 11.61 -18.66
CA ARG A 1060 20.90 10.78 -17.54
C ARG A 1060 20.80 9.34 -18.00
N SER A 1061 20.84 8.44 -17.03
CA SER A 1061 20.55 7.02 -17.23
C SER A 1061 19.55 6.60 -16.18
N LYS A 1062 18.53 5.86 -16.58
CA LYS A 1062 17.55 5.31 -15.63
C LYS A 1062 18.17 4.24 -14.76
N SER A 1063 17.65 4.10 -13.54
CA SER A 1063 18.13 3.06 -12.62
C SER A 1063 17.75 1.68 -13.15
N VAL A 1064 18.49 0.66 -12.70
CA VAL A 1064 18.16 -0.74 -13.01
C VAL A 1064 16.72 -1.07 -12.59
N ASP A 1065 16.29 -0.56 -11.45
CA ASP A 1065 14.92 -0.77 -10.93
C ASP A 1065 13.85 -0.15 -11.84
N THR A 1066 14.06 1.09 -12.32
CA THR A 1066 13.17 1.71 -13.31
C THR A 1066 13.10 0.89 -14.58
N CYS A 1067 14.26 0.42 -15.05
CA CYS A 1067 14.37 -0.37 -16.25
C CYS A 1067 13.67 -1.74 -16.16
N GLU A 1068 13.86 -2.47 -15.06
CA GLU A 1068 13.20 -3.76 -14.82
C GLU A 1068 11.68 -3.60 -14.67
N PHE A 1069 11.25 -2.54 -13.99
CA PHE A 1069 9.83 -2.23 -13.84
C PHE A 1069 9.18 -1.90 -15.17
N MET A 1070 9.73 -0.95 -15.93
CA MET A 1070 9.15 -0.54 -17.23
C MET A 1070 9.22 -1.66 -18.27
N ALA A 1071 10.26 -2.51 -18.23
CA ALA A 1071 10.28 -3.73 -19.04
C ALA A 1071 9.13 -4.69 -18.70
N SER A 1072 8.77 -4.79 -17.41
CA SER A 1072 7.64 -5.59 -16.96
C SER A 1072 6.29 -4.99 -17.41
N VAL A 1073 6.15 -3.66 -17.37
CA VAL A 1073 4.97 -2.94 -17.90
C VAL A 1073 4.80 -3.20 -19.39
N VAL A 1074 5.86 -3.06 -20.18
CA VAL A 1074 5.83 -3.32 -21.63
C VAL A 1074 5.54 -4.80 -21.91
N THR A 1075 6.12 -5.73 -21.14
CA THR A 1075 5.82 -7.16 -21.24
C THR A 1075 4.34 -7.46 -20.98
N ALA A 1076 3.75 -6.84 -19.95
CA ALA A 1076 2.32 -6.99 -19.66
C ALA A 1076 1.46 -6.46 -20.82
N ARG A 1077 1.87 -5.36 -21.46
CA ARG A 1077 1.20 -4.82 -22.66
C ARG A 1077 1.34 -5.77 -23.86
N HIS A 1078 2.49 -6.39 -24.09
CA HIS A 1078 2.62 -7.44 -25.11
C HIS A 1078 1.66 -8.60 -24.86
N VAL A 1079 1.58 -9.10 -23.62
CA VAL A 1079 0.65 -10.19 -23.25
C VAL A 1079 -0.80 -9.78 -23.51
N TYR A 1080 -1.18 -8.56 -23.17
CA TYR A 1080 -2.56 -8.10 -23.34
C TYR A 1080 -2.89 -7.83 -24.81
N TRP A 1081 -2.10 -7.00 -25.49
CA TRP A 1081 -2.44 -6.47 -26.82
C TRP A 1081 -2.15 -7.44 -27.96
N ASP A 1082 -1.21 -8.36 -27.83
CA ASP A 1082 -0.99 -9.40 -28.86
C ASP A 1082 -2.10 -10.43 -28.93
N ASN A 1083 -2.87 -10.58 -27.86
CA ASN A 1083 -4.08 -11.39 -27.87
C ASN A 1083 -5.29 -10.68 -28.51
N LEU A 1084 -5.30 -9.34 -28.50
CA LEU A 1084 -6.39 -8.54 -29.06
C LEU A 1084 -6.15 -8.13 -30.52
N ASN A 1085 -4.89 -7.88 -30.90
CA ASN A 1085 -4.50 -7.55 -32.26
C ASN A 1085 -3.76 -8.73 -32.91
N VAL A 1086 -4.45 -9.46 -33.79
CA VAL A 1086 -3.88 -10.61 -34.53
C VAL A 1086 -2.62 -10.22 -35.33
N GLY A 1087 -2.47 -8.94 -35.70
CA GLY A 1087 -1.30 -8.42 -36.40
C GLY A 1087 -0.10 -8.12 -35.50
N SER A 1088 -0.25 -7.97 -34.18
CA SER A 1088 0.82 -7.49 -33.30
C SER A 1088 1.73 -8.56 -32.69
N GLN A 1089 1.61 -9.81 -33.13
CA GLN A 1089 2.35 -10.95 -32.56
C GLN A 1089 3.84 -10.66 -32.36
N SER A 1090 4.27 -10.51 -31.12
CA SER A 1090 5.65 -10.28 -30.72
C SER A 1090 6.24 -11.52 -30.00
N PHE A 1091 7.35 -11.33 -29.28
CA PHE A 1091 8.24 -12.29 -28.61
C PHE A 1091 7.66 -13.65 -28.13
N LEU A 1092 6.38 -13.69 -27.72
CA LEU A 1092 5.70 -14.89 -27.21
C LEU A 1092 5.25 -15.89 -28.29
N ILE A 1093 5.15 -15.47 -29.56
CA ILE A 1093 4.69 -16.30 -30.70
C ILE A 1093 5.69 -16.31 -31.87
N GLY A 1094 6.75 -15.49 -31.81
CA GLY A 1094 7.90 -15.53 -32.73
C GLY A 1094 7.91 -14.46 -33.83
N GLY A 1095 7.23 -13.33 -33.64
CA GLY A 1095 7.41 -12.12 -34.46
C GLY A 1095 8.58 -11.23 -33.98
N PRO A 1096 9.02 -10.26 -34.80
CA PRO A 1096 10.03 -9.28 -34.40
C PRO A 1096 9.45 -8.32 -33.32
N ASP A 1097 10.25 -8.08 -32.28
CA ASP A 1097 9.96 -7.10 -31.24
C ASP A 1097 10.90 -5.90 -31.46
N ASP A 1098 10.31 -4.77 -31.87
CA ASP A 1098 11.05 -3.56 -32.21
C ASP A 1098 11.21 -2.60 -31.01
N TYR A 1099 10.59 -2.91 -29.86
CA TYR A 1099 10.76 -2.11 -28.64
C TYR A 1099 12.15 -2.28 -28.04
N ARG A 1100 12.77 -1.18 -27.60
CA ARG A 1100 14.13 -1.18 -27.06
C ARG A 1100 14.14 -1.18 -25.54
N TYR A 1101 14.41 -2.34 -24.95
CA TYR A 1101 14.60 -2.50 -23.51
C TYR A 1101 15.96 -1.99 -23.03
N CYS A 1102 16.03 -1.50 -21.78
CA CYS A 1102 17.27 -0.96 -21.18
C CYS A 1102 18.50 -1.86 -21.23
N ASN A 1103 18.32 -3.19 -21.17
CA ASN A 1103 19.41 -4.16 -21.07
C ASN A 1103 19.67 -4.95 -22.37
N ALA A 1104 19.11 -4.51 -23.50
CA ALA A 1104 19.48 -5.06 -24.79
C ALA A 1104 20.95 -4.66 -25.08
N THR A 1105 21.89 -5.54 -24.72
CA THR A 1105 23.26 -5.43 -25.20
C THR A 1105 23.22 -5.50 -26.72
N ASP A 1106 23.73 -4.44 -27.35
CA ASP A 1106 23.79 -4.22 -28.79
C ASP A 1106 23.96 -5.51 -29.59
N GLY A 1107 22.88 -5.84 -30.30
CA GLY A 1107 22.75 -7.11 -31.01
C GLY A 1107 22.03 -6.99 -32.35
N GLY A 1108 22.19 -5.88 -33.09
CA GLY A 1108 21.90 -5.86 -34.53
C GLY A 1108 21.45 -4.53 -35.13
N ALA A 1109 22.42 -3.66 -35.46
CA ALA A 1109 22.32 -2.45 -36.32
C ALA A 1109 21.36 -1.33 -35.85
N SER A 1110 21.76 -0.08 -35.63
CA SER A 1110 22.80 0.72 -36.27
C SER A 1110 23.59 1.56 -35.27
N VAL A 1111 24.89 1.39 -35.38
CA VAL A 1111 25.99 2.22 -34.87
C VAL A 1111 25.81 3.70 -35.24
N PHE A 1112 25.85 4.60 -34.24
CA PHE A 1112 26.47 5.92 -34.43
C PHE A 1112 27.99 5.72 -34.41
N GLY A 1113 28.63 6.05 -35.54
CA GLY A 1113 29.95 5.58 -35.95
C GLY A 1113 31.16 6.07 -35.17
N GLY A 1114 32.13 5.16 -34.98
CA GLY A 1114 33.51 5.52 -34.63
C GLY A 1114 34.32 4.33 -34.14
N GLY A 1115 35.01 3.63 -35.04
CA GLY A 1115 35.67 2.35 -34.75
C GLY A 1115 36.74 2.39 -33.64
N ALA A 1116 36.69 1.39 -32.77
CA ALA A 1116 37.86 0.83 -32.12
C ALA A 1116 37.69 -0.70 -32.04
N ALA A 1117 38.72 -1.40 -32.51
CA ALA A 1117 38.78 -2.84 -32.56
C ALA A 1117 38.52 -3.46 -31.17
N LEU A 1118 37.72 -4.53 -31.16
CA LEU A 1118 37.53 -5.44 -30.04
C LEU A 1118 38.89 -5.86 -29.46
N THR A 1119 39.20 -5.37 -28.27
CA THR A 1119 40.11 -6.07 -27.36
C THR A 1119 39.28 -6.65 -26.24
N ALA A 1120 39.34 -7.98 -26.17
CA ALA A 1120 38.71 -8.85 -25.17
C ALA A 1120 38.66 -8.23 -23.76
N SER A 1121 37.46 -8.09 -23.20
CA SER A 1121 37.28 -7.89 -21.75
C SER A 1121 36.82 -9.20 -21.10
N GLU A 1122 37.66 -9.64 -20.15
CA GLU A 1122 37.54 -10.65 -19.11
C GLU A 1122 36.50 -11.78 -19.22
N ALA A 1123 37.02 -13.02 -19.23
CA ALA A 1123 36.28 -14.27 -19.28
C ALA A 1123 35.38 -14.49 -18.05
N GLY A 1124 34.07 -14.59 -18.31
CA GLY A 1124 33.02 -14.85 -17.33
C GLY A 1124 32.99 -16.28 -16.80
N ALA A 1125 32.49 -16.47 -15.59
CA ALA A 1125 32.43 -17.75 -14.87
C ALA A 1125 31.67 -18.85 -15.65
N LEU A 1126 31.91 -20.12 -15.31
CA LEU A 1126 31.18 -21.24 -15.91
C LEU A 1126 29.69 -21.13 -15.59
N SER A 1127 28.85 -21.07 -16.62
CA SER A 1127 27.39 -20.96 -16.47
C SER A 1127 26.65 -21.92 -17.40
N LEU A 1128 25.45 -22.33 -17.00
CA LEU A 1128 24.51 -23.10 -17.80
C LEU A 1128 23.15 -22.40 -17.73
N GLY A 1129 22.63 -21.97 -18.87
CA GLY A 1129 21.29 -21.38 -18.99
C GLY A 1129 20.20 -22.44 -18.92
N LEU A 1130 18.98 -21.99 -18.58
CA LEU A 1130 17.79 -22.84 -18.63
C LEU A 1130 17.51 -23.28 -20.08
N PRO A 1131 17.12 -24.55 -20.31
CA PRO A 1131 16.60 -24.97 -21.61
C PRO A 1131 15.36 -24.15 -21.96
N PHE A 1132 15.30 -23.54 -23.14
CA PHE A 1132 14.19 -22.67 -23.56
C PHE A 1132 13.73 -22.95 -25.00
N PRO A 1133 12.42 -23.08 -25.27
CA PRO A 1133 11.29 -23.03 -24.31
C PRO A 1133 11.25 -24.26 -23.39
N ASN A 1134 10.74 -24.10 -22.16
CA ASN A 1134 10.51 -25.18 -21.20
C ASN A 1134 9.20 -24.92 -20.43
N PRO A 1135 8.13 -25.72 -20.63
CA PRO A 1135 8.14 -27.05 -21.25
C PRO A 1135 8.41 -27.08 -22.76
N VAL A 1136 9.25 -28.02 -23.19
CA VAL A 1136 9.65 -28.23 -24.59
C VAL A 1136 8.58 -29.02 -25.33
N ARG A 1137 8.03 -28.44 -26.40
CA ARG A 1137 7.12 -29.16 -27.32
C ARG A 1137 7.85 -29.85 -28.48
N SER A 1138 8.78 -29.15 -29.12
CA SER A 1138 9.50 -29.64 -30.31
C SER A 1138 11.01 -29.53 -30.16
N GLN A 1139 11.52 -28.34 -29.85
CA GLN A 1139 12.94 -28.05 -29.68
C GLN A 1139 13.16 -27.06 -28.53
N ALA A 1140 14.32 -27.13 -27.87
CA ALA A 1140 14.78 -26.15 -26.89
C ALA A 1140 16.25 -25.81 -27.11
N THR A 1141 16.64 -24.57 -26.83
CA THR A 1141 18.03 -24.10 -26.85
C THR A 1141 18.56 -24.02 -25.42
N VAL A 1142 19.81 -24.41 -25.24
CA VAL A 1142 20.53 -24.40 -23.97
C VAL A 1142 21.80 -23.58 -24.18
N ALA A 1143 21.90 -22.43 -23.51
CA ALA A 1143 23.10 -21.59 -23.52
C ALA A 1143 24.06 -22.04 -22.42
N PHE A 1144 25.37 -21.90 -22.62
CA PHE A 1144 26.38 -22.09 -21.57
C PHE A 1144 27.62 -21.24 -21.86
N GLU A 1145 28.32 -20.80 -20.82
CA GLU A 1145 29.52 -19.97 -20.93
C GLU A 1145 30.73 -20.66 -20.32
N LEU A 1146 31.91 -20.52 -20.95
CA LEU A 1146 33.16 -21.10 -20.48
C LEU A 1146 34.16 -20.03 -20.05
N PRO A 1147 34.73 -20.13 -18.84
CA PRO A 1147 35.71 -19.16 -18.33
C PRO A 1147 37.09 -19.31 -18.98
N ALA A 1148 37.36 -20.44 -19.63
CA ALA A 1148 38.61 -20.72 -20.32
C ALA A 1148 38.38 -21.80 -21.38
N ASP A 1149 39.29 -21.87 -22.35
CA ASP A 1149 39.34 -22.96 -23.32
C ASP A 1149 39.41 -24.30 -22.57
N GLY A 1150 38.42 -25.18 -22.79
CA GLY A 1150 38.28 -26.37 -21.96
C GLY A 1150 37.40 -27.44 -22.59
N ALA A 1151 37.52 -28.67 -22.08
CA ALA A 1151 36.64 -29.76 -22.45
C ALA A 1151 35.25 -29.55 -21.85
N VAL A 1152 34.22 -29.71 -22.69
CA VAL A 1152 32.81 -29.60 -22.34
C VAL A 1152 32.07 -30.87 -22.73
N ARG A 1153 31.13 -31.29 -21.89
CA ARG A 1153 30.08 -32.24 -22.24
C ARG A 1153 28.73 -31.71 -21.76
N LEU A 1154 27.85 -31.35 -22.68
CA LEU A 1154 26.47 -30.98 -22.42
C LEU A 1154 25.56 -32.13 -22.89
N ALA A 1155 24.81 -32.73 -21.98
CA ALA A 1155 23.96 -33.89 -22.26
C ALA A 1155 22.62 -33.84 -21.51
N VAL A 1156 21.62 -34.52 -22.05
CA VAL A 1156 20.28 -34.69 -21.49
C VAL A 1156 20.17 -36.09 -20.88
N TYR A 1157 19.62 -36.17 -19.67
CA TYR A 1157 19.41 -37.38 -18.90
C TYR A 1157 17.93 -37.54 -18.55
N ASP A 1158 17.44 -38.77 -18.47
CA ASP A 1158 16.16 -39.04 -17.83
C ASP A 1158 16.27 -39.04 -16.29
N LEU A 1159 15.14 -39.11 -15.57
CA LEU A 1159 15.12 -39.13 -14.10
C LEU A 1159 15.81 -40.35 -13.48
N LEU A 1160 16.09 -41.41 -14.25
CA LEU A 1160 16.85 -42.58 -13.80
C LEU A 1160 18.37 -42.39 -14.00
N GLY A 1161 18.79 -41.21 -14.47
CA GLY A 1161 20.18 -40.87 -14.74
C GLY A 1161 20.73 -41.50 -16.03
N ARG A 1162 19.87 -42.01 -16.92
CA ARG A 1162 20.31 -42.53 -18.22
C ARG A 1162 20.46 -41.38 -19.19
N GLU A 1163 21.60 -41.31 -19.87
CA GLU A 1163 21.84 -40.33 -20.93
C GLU A 1163 20.92 -40.64 -22.13
N VAL A 1164 20.12 -39.65 -22.53
CA VAL A 1164 19.16 -39.76 -23.64
C VAL A 1164 19.55 -38.93 -24.86
N ALA A 1165 20.38 -37.89 -24.70
CA ALA A 1165 20.95 -37.12 -25.80
C ALA A 1165 22.25 -36.42 -25.39
N VAL A 1166 23.19 -36.22 -26.32
CA VAL A 1166 24.38 -35.37 -26.12
C VAL A 1166 24.26 -34.17 -27.06
N LEU A 1167 24.34 -32.97 -26.49
CA LEU A 1167 24.09 -31.70 -27.18
C LEU A 1167 25.38 -31.01 -27.61
N ALA A 1168 26.44 -31.13 -26.81
CA ALA A 1168 27.77 -30.65 -27.14
C ALA A 1168 28.85 -31.49 -26.46
N GLU A 1169 29.89 -31.88 -27.19
CA GLU A 1169 31.05 -32.59 -26.64
C GLU A 1169 32.37 -32.11 -27.28
N GLY A 1170 33.43 -32.03 -26.48
CA GLY A 1170 34.80 -31.75 -26.90
C GLY A 1170 35.36 -30.44 -26.35
N VAL A 1171 36.54 -30.04 -26.84
CA VAL A 1171 37.17 -28.77 -26.44
C VAL A 1171 36.41 -27.60 -27.09
N ARG A 1172 36.12 -26.56 -26.31
CA ARG A 1172 35.46 -25.33 -26.75
C ARG A 1172 36.26 -24.11 -26.25
N PRO A 1173 36.34 -23.02 -27.03
CA PRO A 1173 37.02 -21.80 -26.60
C PRO A 1173 36.26 -21.11 -25.46
N ALA A 1174 36.94 -20.29 -24.67
CA ALA A 1174 36.32 -19.41 -23.67
C ALA A 1174 35.23 -18.52 -24.30
N GLY A 1175 34.20 -18.18 -23.52
CA GLY A 1175 33.05 -17.36 -23.95
C GLY A 1175 31.75 -18.14 -24.08
N ALA A 1176 30.72 -17.48 -24.63
CA ALA A 1176 29.36 -18.00 -24.71
C ALA A 1176 29.16 -19.00 -25.86
N HIS A 1177 28.38 -20.06 -25.58
CA HIS A 1177 28.03 -21.12 -26.50
C HIS A 1177 26.54 -21.46 -26.38
N THR A 1178 25.97 -22.03 -27.44
CA THR A 1178 24.59 -22.56 -27.42
C THR A 1178 24.54 -23.96 -28.03
N ALA A 1179 23.59 -24.76 -27.56
CA ALA A 1179 23.29 -26.08 -28.11
C ALA A 1179 21.79 -26.32 -28.16
N ARG A 1180 21.32 -27.09 -29.15
CA ARG A 1180 19.89 -27.35 -29.37
C ARG A 1180 19.52 -28.78 -28.97
N VAL A 1181 18.37 -28.92 -28.32
CA VAL A 1181 17.71 -30.17 -27.96
C VAL A 1181 16.54 -30.39 -28.90
N GLU A 1182 16.57 -31.48 -29.65
CA GLU A 1182 15.42 -31.95 -30.44
C GLU A 1182 14.58 -32.89 -29.57
N ALA A 1183 13.44 -32.41 -29.05
CA ALA A 1183 12.58 -33.17 -28.15
C ALA A 1183 11.65 -34.15 -28.88
N GLY A 1184 11.62 -34.15 -30.22
CA GLY A 1184 10.76 -35.03 -31.02
C GLY A 1184 10.91 -36.53 -30.71
N SER A 1185 12.12 -36.99 -30.37
CA SER A 1185 12.39 -38.39 -29.99
C SER A 1185 12.24 -38.68 -28.49
N LEU A 1186 12.03 -37.65 -27.66
CA LEU A 1186 11.84 -37.80 -26.22
C LEU A 1186 10.35 -38.02 -25.89
N ALA A 1187 10.06 -38.90 -24.94
CA ALA A 1187 8.70 -39.06 -24.43
C ALA A 1187 8.31 -37.88 -23.52
N SER A 1188 7.02 -37.56 -23.41
CA SER A 1188 6.56 -36.55 -22.46
C SER A 1188 6.99 -36.92 -21.04
N GLY A 1189 7.56 -35.97 -20.31
CA GLY A 1189 8.14 -36.21 -19.00
C GLY A 1189 9.28 -35.25 -18.65
N VAL A 1190 9.84 -35.40 -17.46
CA VAL A 1190 10.92 -34.55 -16.96
C VAL A 1190 12.28 -35.18 -17.29
N TYR A 1191 13.19 -34.34 -17.75
CA TYR A 1191 14.58 -34.64 -18.08
C TYR A 1191 15.50 -33.64 -17.39
N LEU A 1192 16.79 -33.97 -17.31
CA LEU A 1192 17.84 -33.13 -16.76
C LEU A 1192 18.85 -32.80 -17.86
N VAL A 1193 19.12 -31.53 -18.10
CA VAL A 1193 20.19 -31.08 -18.97
C VAL A 1193 21.39 -30.74 -18.10
N ARG A 1194 22.53 -31.40 -18.33
CA ARG A 1194 23.74 -31.27 -17.52
C ARG A 1194 24.94 -30.89 -18.36
N LEU A 1195 25.70 -29.90 -17.88
CA LEU A 1195 26.97 -29.42 -18.41
C LEU A 1195 28.12 -29.86 -17.49
N ASP A 1196 29.05 -30.65 -18.01
CA ASP A 1196 30.32 -30.98 -17.38
C ASP A 1196 31.45 -30.20 -18.08
N ALA A 1197 32.03 -29.22 -17.39
CA ALA A 1197 33.10 -28.36 -17.91
C ALA A 1197 33.93 -27.79 -16.75
N ALA A 1198 35.22 -27.51 -16.99
CA ALA A 1198 36.15 -26.95 -15.98
C ALA A 1198 36.18 -27.70 -14.62
N GLY A 1199 35.88 -29.01 -14.60
CA GLY A 1199 35.82 -29.82 -13.38
C GLY A 1199 34.53 -29.65 -12.54
N GLN A 1200 33.54 -28.92 -13.05
CA GLN A 1200 32.23 -28.70 -12.42
C GLN A 1200 31.12 -29.33 -13.27
N ALA A 1201 29.99 -29.63 -12.61
CA ALA A 1201 28.78 -30.15 -13.23
C ALA A 1201 27.60 -29.24 -12.87
N LEU A 1202 27.02 -28.56 -13.87
CA LEU A 1202 25.80 -27.75 -13.72
C LEU A 1202 24.61 -28.50 -14.33
N THR A 1203 23.43 -28.44 -13.71
CA THR A 1203 22.26 -29.20 -14.18
C THR A 1203 20.98 -28.38 -14.07
N HIS A 1204 20.14 -28.39 -15.12
CA HIS A 1204 18.82 -27.78 -15.15
C HIS A 1204 17.73 -28.78 -15.55
N ARG A 1205 16.52 -28.54 -15.06
CA ARG A 1205 15.33 -29.35 -15.39
C ARG A 1205 14.77 -28.94 -16.74
N MET A 1206 14.37 -29.91 -17.55
CA MET A 1206 13.68 -29.74 -18.83
C MET A 1206 12.45 -30.64 -18.86
N THR A 1207 11.27 -30.08 -19.05
CA THR A 1207 10.01 -30.83 -19.16
C THR A 1207 9.65 -30.94 -20.63
N VAL A 1208 9.45 -32.14 -21.15
CA VAL A 1208 8.93 -32.36 -22.52
C VAL A 1208 7.43 -32.60 -22.43
N VAL A 1209 6.64 -31.85 -23.20
CA VAL A 1209 5.17 -31.98 -23.28
C VAL A 1209 4.80 -32.13 -24.74
N ARG A 1210 4.09 -33.22 -25.08
CA ARG A 1210 3.57 -33.45 -26.43
C ARG A 1210 2.10 -33.10 -26.52
#